data_AF-A0AAN1HIE0-F1
#
_entry.id   AF-A0AAN1HIE0-F1
#
_cell.length_a   1.000
_cell.length_b   1.000
_cell.length_c   1.000
_cell.angle_alpha   90.00
_cell.angle_beta   90.00
_cell.angle_gamma   90.00
#
_symmetry.space_group_name_H-M   'P 1'
#
loop_
_entity.id
_entity.type
_entity.pdbx_description
1 polymer ?
#
loop_
_entity_poly.entity_id
_entity_poly.type
_entity_poly.pdbx_seq_one_letter_code
_entity_poly.pdbx_strand_id
1 'polypeptide(L)'
;MESLRTLLVDHHDSYTYNLFHLLTEVNGEEPEVLLHDAPECADIDLSAFDNIVLSPGPGHPADPRDFGATARLIERSHIPVLGVCLGHQGIALGAQARVVAAPEARHGHLSRIKHGGRGLFRGLPQDFTAVRYHSLCVAEPLPLGLQGIAWSEDGVLMGLRHRARPLWGVQFHPESVLTGYGHRMLGNFRDLTIEHANGESVTSTVAPPAAAVTPASTAAPPAEQPRRARRTAPRPTAEVVPPRAPEADPRAAPARLAPEDGVPPPTPPDGPVYRLHARWLADATDTEAAFTRLYAKAPHAFWLDSSRTESGEARFSFLGDGTGPLAEFVRYDTDTGVCEVERPGRPALRVEGGVFDYLERELTRRRVNAPGLPFDFTGGYVGYFGYELKADCGSPNRHRATTPDACWLFADRFVAVDHQEGVTYICCLAEDTPDGHRSAKDWLDTTVTVLTGVPTVTGPTPPPPALATTAAVEPWLTRDRERYLASIEACQRELRAGVSYEICLTNSAWLPAPGDSYAFYRALRRFNPAPYAAYLRFDGTDVACASPERFLRITPDGTAEAKPIKGTAGRGRDPETDARALAALASSPKARAENLMIVDLLRNDLGRVCAPGSVYVPRLLNTETYATVHQLVSTVRGRLRPESTSVDCVRACFPGGSMTGAPKPRTLEIIDSLETEARGVYSGALGYLSCNGAADLNIVIRTAVFTGGRMHIGAGGAIVLDSDPADEYEEMLLKTAATMRAYEAVGPAPAGELDDLLMAAAAAPPAAPSGPGG
;
A
#
# COMPACT_ATOMS: atom_id res chain seq x y z
N MET A 1 32.00 0.36 18.35
CA MET A 1 31.71 -0.90 17.64
C MET A 1 32.31 -0.72 16.27
N GLU A 2 33.16 -1.64 15.82
CA GLU A 2 33.52 -1.70 14.40
C GLU A 2 32.23 -1.97 13.63
N SER A 3 31.95 -1.16 12.60
CA SER A 3 30.82 -1.39 11.72
C SER A 3 31.07 -2.64 10.88
N LEU A 4 30.01 -3.42 10.61
CA LEU A 4 30.12 -4.60 9.75
C LEU A 4 29.52 -4.31 8.38
N ARG A 5 30.30 -4.55 7.34
CA ARG A 5 29.84 -4.51 5.94
C ARG A 5 29.09 -5.79 5.63
N THR A 6 27.80 -5.65 5.35
CA THR A 6 26.88 -6.77 5.11
C THR A 6 26.39 -6.74 3.67
N LEU A 7 26.48 -7.88 2.98
CA LEU A 7 25.80 -8.09 1.70
C LEU A 7 24.40 -8.65 1.96
N LEU A 8 23.36 -7.93 1.56
CA LEU A 8 21.97 -8.40 1.61
C LEU A 8 21.53 -8.80 0.20
N VAL A 9 21.35 -10.11 -0.03
CA VAL A 9 20.85 -10.62 -1.31
C VAL A 9 19.33 -10.61 -1.29
N ASP A 10 18.70 -9.83 -2.17
CA ASP A 10 17.26 -9.68 -2.34
C ASP A 10 16.72 -10.67 -3.38
N HIS A 11 15.81 -11.56 -2.99
CA HIS A 11 15.16 -12.51 -3.90
C HIS A 11 13.78 -12.01 -4.36
N HIS A 12 13.65 -10.70 -4.58
CA HIS A 12 12.40 -10.00 -4.92
C HIS A 12 11.28 -10.21 -3.89
N ASP A 13 11.63 -10.29 -2.61
CA ASP A 13 10.64 -10.35 -1.55
C ASP A 13 10.07 -8.97 -1.22
N SER A 14 8.87 -8.94 -0.64
CA SER A 14 8.27 -7.71 -0.13
C SER A 14 8.60 -7.44 1.33
N TYR A 15 9.60 -8.10 1.92
CA TYR A 15 10.08 -7.83 3.28
C TYR A 15 11.59 -7.54 3.36
N THR A 16 12.33 -7.54 2.25
CA THR A 16 13.79 -7.34 2.24
C THR A 16 14.23 -6.03 2.89
N TYR A 17 13.53 -4.92 2.65
CA TYR A 17 13.88 -3.64 3.27
C TYR A 17 13.50 -3.57 4.75
N ASN A 18 12.64 -4.47 5.25
CA ASN A 18 12.47 -4.62 6.70
C ASN A 18 13.73 -5.26 7.33
N LEU A 19 14.34 -6.25 6.64
CA LEU A 19 15.64 -6.80 7.04
C LEU A 19 16.76 -5.75 6.91
N PHE A 20 16.77 -4.97 5.82
CA PHE A 20 17.72 -3.87 5.63
C PHE A 20 17.77 -2.96 6.85
N HIS A 21 16.60 -2.42 7.26
CA HIS A 21 16.51 -1.48 8.37
C HIS A 21 16.98 -2.12 9.68
N LEU A 22 16.55 -3.37 9.93
CA LEU A 22 16.94 -4.11 11.13
C LEU A 22 18.45 -4.41 11.17
N LEU A 23 19.06 -4.70 10.03
CA LEU A 23 20.52 -4.89 9.89
C LEU A 23 21.26 -3.58 10.11
N THR A 24 20.78 -2.47 9.55
CA THR A 24 21.36 -1.14 9.76
C THR A 24 21.40 -0.78 11.24
N GLU A 25 20.30 -1.00 11.97
CA GLU A 25 20.23 -0.76 13.42
C GLU A 25 21.23 -1.62 14.22
N VAL A 26 21.37 -2.89 13.83
CA VAL A 26 22.21 -3.85 14.56
C VAL A 26 23.70 -3.68 14.26
N ASN A 27 24.05 -3.43 13.01
CA ASN A 27 25.43 -3.36 12.52
C ASN A 27 25.99 -1.93 12.53
N GLY A 28 25.12 -0.92 12.59
CA GLY A 28 25.50 0.50 12.56
C GLY A 28 25.87 1.03 11.16
N GLU A 29 25.72 0.21 10.13
CA GLU A 29 26.01 0.54 8.73
C GLU A 29 24.94 -0.09 7.83
N GLU A 30 24.53 0.63 6.79
CA GLU A 30 23.54 0.13 5.83
C GLU A 30 24.11 -1.07 5.04
N PRO A 31 23.37 -2.18 4.89
CA PRO A 31 23.84 -3.29 4.08
C PRO A 31 23.80 -2.92 2.59
N GLU A 32 24.73 -3.48 1.81
CA GLU A 32 24.71 -3.38 0.36
C GLU A 32 23.67 -4.37 -0.18
N VAL A 33 22.66 -3.88 -0.89
CA VAL A 33 21.58 -4.72 -1.43
C VAL A 33 21.92 -5.15 -2.85
N LEU A 34 21.87 -6.45 -3.11
CA LEU A 34 22.08 -7.04 -4.43
C LEU A 34 20.90 -7.93 -4.81
N LEU A 35 20.29 -7.70 -5.97
CA LEU A 35 19.26 -8.60 -6.48
C LEU A 35 19.88 -9.96 -6.82
N HIS A 36 19.17 -11.05 -6.51
CA HIS A 36 19.65 -12.41 -6.73
C HIS A 36 19.86 -12.76 -8.21
N ASP A 37 19.16 -12.08 -9.11
CA ASP A 37 19.23 -12.24 -10.56
C ASP A 37 20.12 -11.20 -11.26
N ALA A 38 20.78 -10.33 -10.48
CA ALA A 38 21.80 -9.43 -11.01
C ALA A 38 22.97 -10.24 -11.63
N PRO A 39 23.49 -9.87 -12.81
CA PRO A 39 24.57 -10.59 -13.49
C PRO A 39 25.79 -10.89 -12.60
N GLU A 40 26.12 -9.98 -11.70
CA GLU A 40 27.25 -10.04 -10.78
C GLU A 40 26.99 -10.90 -9.52
N CYS A 41 25.75 -11.26 -9.21
CA CYS A 41 25.40 -11.94 -7.95
C CYS A 41 26.17 -13.24 -7.73
N ALA A 42 26.32 -14.06 -8.77
CA ALA A 42 27.03 -15.33 -8.66
C ALA A 42 28.54 -15.18 -8.41
N ASP A 43 29.12 -14.04 -8.78
CA ASP A 43 30.56 -13.80 -8.90
C ASP A 43 31.09 -12.62 -8.09
N ILE A 44 30.23 -11.99 -7.27
CA ILE A 44 30.59 -10.86 -6.41
C ILE A 44 31.79 -11.19 -5.51
N ASP A 45 32.68 -10.21 -5.35
CA ASP A 45 33.86 -10.32 -4.50
C ASP A 45 33.47 -10.29 -3.02
N LEU A 46 33.44 -11.46 -2.40
CA LEU A 46 33.09 -11.63 -0.99
C LEU A 46 34.14 -11.07 -0.03
N SER A 47 35.36 -10.74 -0.48
CA SER A 47 36.38 -10.16 0.39
C SER A 47 36.06 -8.75 0.87
N ALA A 48 35.10 -8.09 0.22
CA ALA A 48 34.60 -6.77 0.60
C ALA A 48 33.60 -6.79 1.77
N PHE A 49 33.12 -7.96 2.20
CA PHE A 49 32.02 -8.11 3.15
C PHE A 49 32.41 -8.98 4.35
N ASP A 50 31.88 -8.63 5.52
CA ASP A 50 32.06 -9.40 6.75
C ASP A 50 31.06 -10.55 6.85
N ASN A 51 29.87 -10.38 6.29
CA ASN A 51 28.82 -11.40 6.29
C ASN A 51 27.82 -11.21 5.15
N ILE A 52 26.99 -12.24 4.95
CA ILE A 52 25.93 -12.27 3.94
C ILE A 52 24.60 -12.58 4.63
N VAL A 53 23.55 -11.86 4.25
CA VAL A 53 22.17 -12.17 4.59
C VAL A 53 21.40 -12.47 3.31
N LEU A 54 20.75 -13.63 3.26
CA LEU A 54 19.88 -14.03 2.17
C LEU A 54 18.44 -13.79 2.61
N SER A 55 17.78 -12.87 1.93
CA SER A 55 16.37 -12.54 2.17
C SER A 55 15.43 -13.75 1.94
N PRO A 56 14.18 -13.66 2.40
CA PRO A 56 13.10 -14.49 1.88
C PRO A 56 12.90 -14.28 0.37
N GLY A 57 11.98 -15.03 -0.22
CA GLY A 57 11.60 -14.85 -1.61
C GLY A 57 10.49 -15.80 -2.02
N PRO A 58 9.91 -15.58 -3.21
CA PRO A 58 8.91 -16.47 -3.77
C PRO A 58 9.55 -17.74 -4.35
N GLY A 59 8.72 -18.77 -4.51
CA GLY A 59 9.05 -19.96 -5.30
C GLY A 59 9.86 -21.00 -4.53
N HIS A 60 10.79 -21.67 -5.21
CA HIS A 60 11.49 -22.84 -4.67
C HIS A 60 13.00 -22.72 -4.87
N PRO A 61 13.86 -23.00 -3.87
CA PRO A 61 15.31 -22.84 -3.99
C PRO A 61 16.00 -23.80 -4.98
N ALA A 62 15.23 -24.70 -5.60
CA ALA A 62 15.71 -25.63 -6.62
C ALA A 62 15.41 -25.14 -8.03
N ASP A 63 14.55 -24.13 -8.17
CA ASP A 63 14.32 -23.45 -9.44
C ASP A 63 15.49 -22.46 -9.66
N PRO A 64 16.25 -22.60 -10.77
CA PRO A 64 17.32 -21.67 -11.10
C PRO A 64 16.86 -20.22 -11.22
N ARG A 65 15.60 -19.98 -11.60
CA ARG A 65 15.02 -18.64 -11.68
C ARG A 65 14.95 -17.97 -10.31
N ASP A 66 14.61 -18.73 -9.27
CA ASP A 66 14.36 -18.20 -7.94
C ASP A 66 15.64 -18.12 -7.10
N PHE A 67 16.63 -18.97 -7.36
CA PHE A 67 17.78 -19.12 -6.45
C PHE A 67 19.12 -19.54 -7.11
N GLY A 68 19.19 -19.60 -8.44
CA GLY A 68 20.33 -20.21 -9.15
C GLY A 68 21.69 -19.54 -8.89
N ALA A 69 21.75 -18.22 -8.92
CA ALA A 69 22.99 -17.48 -8.62
C ALA A 69 23.36 -17.56 -7.15
N THR A 70 22.39 -17.41 -6.25
CA THR A 70 22.57 -17.50 -4.80
C THR A 70 23.10 -18.87 -4.37
N ALA A 71 22.67 -19.96 -5.02
CA ALA A 71 23.19 -21.30 -4.76
C ALA A 71 24.72 -21.36 -4.94
N ARG A 72 25.24 -20.78 -6.03
CA ARG A 72 26.70 -20.72 -6.30
C ARG A 72 27.43 -19.81 -5.30
N LEU A 73 26.80 -18.70 -4.90
CA LEU A 73 27.33 -17.80 -3.88
C LEU A 73 27.48 -18.53 -2.54
N ILE A 74 26.47 -19.30 -2.11
CA ILE A 74 26.54 -20.13 -0.90
C ILE A 74 27.66 -21.16 -1.02
N GLU A 75 27.82 -21.83 -2.16
CA GLU A 75 28.89 -22.83 -2.35
C GLU A 75 30.29 -22.24 -2.14
N ARG A 76 30.53 -21.03 -2.63
CA ARG A 76 31.83 -20.34 -2.56
C ARG A 76 32.07 -19.56 -1.27
N SER A 77 31.02 -19.28 -0.51
CA SER A 77 31.13 -18.43 0.68
C SER A 77 32.00 -19.05 1.77
N HIS A 78 32.97 -18.28 2.25
CA HIS A 78 33.82 -18.62 3.40
C HIS A 78 33.54 -17.70 4.60
N ILE A 79 32.70 -16.69 4.42
CA ILE A 79 32.24 -15.76 5.44
C ILE A 79 30.87 -16.21 6.00
N PRO A 80 30.47 -15.73 7.19
CA PRO A 80 29.18 -16.01 7.78
C PRO A 80 27.99 -15.70 6.87
N VAL A 81 27.05 -16.64 6.78
CA VAL A 81 25.80 -16.49 6.01
C VAL A 81 24.58 -16.77 6.89
N LEU A 82 23.61 -15.87 6.87
CA LEU A 82 22.28 -16.06 7.43
C LEU A 82 21.23 -16.14 6.33
N GLY A 83 20.52 -17.26 6.22
CA GLY A 83 19.37 -17.40 5.33
C GLY A 83 18.04 -17.23 6.05
N VAL A 84 17.14 -16.41 5.49
CA VAL A 84 15.76 -16.24 5.99
C VAL A 84 14.79 -16.86 5.00
N CYS A 85 13.85 -17.68 5.48
CA CYS A 85 12.82 -18.37 4.69
C CYS A 85 13.39 -19.06 3.42
N LEU A 86 13.26 -18.48 2.22
CA LEU A 86 13.86 -19.03 0.99
C LEU A 86 15.39 -19.21 1.14
N GLY A 87 16.09 -18.24 1.73
CA GLY A 87 17.52 -18.37 2.03
C GLY A 87 17.85 -19.53 2.99
N HIS A 88 16.99 -19.78 3.99
CA HIS A 88 17.12 -20.94 4.90
C HIS A 88 16.98 -22.26 4.13
N GLN A 89 15.99 -22.32 3.23
CA GLN A 89 15.75 -23.50 2.40
C GLN A 89 16.88 -23.72 1.39
N GLY A 90 17.44 -22.65 0.81
CA GLY A 90 18.60 -22.70 -0.08
C GLY A 90 19.86 -23.25 0.59
N ILE A 91 20.17 -22.81 1.83
CA ILE A 91 21.28 -23.37 2.61
C ILE A 91 21.05 -24.87 2.86
N ALA A 92 19.82 -25.27 3.19
CA ALA A 92 19.49 -26.66 3.42
C ALA A 92 19.68 -27.51 2.15
N LEU A 93 19.17 -27.02 1.01
CA LEU A 93 19.26 -27.70 -0.28
C LEU A 93 20.71 -27.86 -0.73
N GLY A 94 21.55 -26.82 -0.58
CA GLY A 94 22.98 -26.88 -0.88
C GLY A 94 23.74 -27.88 -0.01
N ALA A 95 23.24 -28.16 1.20
CA ALA A 95 23.75 -29.23 2.07
C ALA A 95 23.04 -30.59 1.86
N GLN A 96 22.38 -30.77 0.71
CA GLN A 96 21.69 -31.99 0.27
C GLN A 96 20.48 -32.38 1.13
N ALA A 97 19.90 -31.45 1.88
CA ALA A 97 18.60 -31.67 2.53
C ALA A 97 17.46 -31.56 1.51
N ARG A 98 16.29 -32.09 1.87
CA ARG A 98 15.09 -31.99 1.02
C ARG A 98 14.25 -30.80 1.46
N VAL A 99 13.78 -30.02 0.48
CA VAL A 99 12.74 -29.02 0.67
C VAL A 99 11.44 -29.61 0.12
N VAL A 100 10.37 -29.56 0.91
CA VAL A 100 9.07 -30.18 0.62
C VAL A 100 7.95 -29.22 1.00
N ALA A 101 6.71 -29.53 0.59
CA ALA A 101 5.54 -28.83 1.09
C ALA A 101 5.48 -28.94 2.63
N ALA A 102 5.19 -27.80 3.29
CA ALA A 102 4.95 -27.79 4.73
C ALA A 102 3.70 -28.63 5.06
N PRO A 103 3.63 -29.25 6.26
CA PRO A 103 2.43 -29.97 6.70
C PRO A 103 1.16 -29.12 6.60
N GLU A 104 1.31 -27.82 6.86
CA GLU A 104 0.30 -26.79 6.65
C GLU A 104 1.01 -25.52 6.16
N ALA A 105 0.52 -24.95 5.07
CA ALA A 105 1.03 -23.67 4.56
C ALA A 105 0.61 -22.53 5.49
N ARG A 106 1.53 -21.60 5.77
CA ARG A 106 1.33 -20.53 6.76
C ARG A 106 1.75 -19.19 6.19
N HIS A 107 0.78 -18.31 5.89
CA HIS A 107 1.00 -16.94 5.44
C HIS A 107 0.45 -15.94 6.47
N GLY A 108 1.30 -15.12 7.09
CA GLY A 108 0.88 -14.15 8.11
C GLY A 108 0.49 -14.78 9.45
N HIS A 109 1.02 -15.96 9.76
CA HIS A 109 0.64 -16.72 10.95
C HIS A 109 1.66 -16.62 12.07
N LEU A 110 1.16 -16.53 13.31
CA LEU A 110 1.98 -16.56 14.52
C LEU A 110 2.24 -18.01 14.94
N SER A 111 3.48 -18.31 15.34
CA SER A 111 3.84 -19.61 15.92
C SER A 111 4.82 -19.44 17.09
N ARG A 112 4.75 -20.36 18.05
CA ARG A 112 5.72 -20.45 19.15
C ARG A 112 6.95 -21.24 18.72
N ILE A 113 8.14 -20.71 19.04
CA ILE A 113 9.42 -21.28 18.63
C ILE A 113 10.19 -21.84 19.84
N LYS A 114 10.52 -23.15 19.77
CA LYS A 114 11.41 -23.84 20.70
C LYS A 114 12.81 -23.92 20.10
N HIS A 115 13.85 -23.70 20.90
CA HIS A 115 15.21 -23.60 20.37
C HIS A 115 16.29 -24.05 21.37
N GLY A 116 17.50 -24.34 20.88
CA GLY A 116 18.61 -24.83 21.71
C GLY A 116 19.31 -23.79 22.61
N GLY A 117 18.83 -22.55 22.65
CA GLY A 117 19.36 -21.45 23.50
C GLY A 117 20.78 -20.95 23.18
N ARG A 118 21.33 -21.28 22.00
CA ARG A 118 22.72 -20.98 21.61
C ARG A 118 22.80 -20.36 20.21
N GLY A 119 23.95 -19.80 19.85
CA GLY A 119 24.19 -19.17 18.55
C GLY A 119 23.17 -18.07 18.26
N LEU A 120 22.45 -18.16 17.13
CA LEU A 120 21.38 -17.23 16.76
C LEU A 120 20.35 -17.00 17.88
N PHE A 121 20.09 -18.02 18.70
CA PHE A 121 19.08 -17.95 19.77
C PHE A 121 19.65 -17.69 21.16
N ARG A 122 20.90 -17.22 21.26
CA ARG A 122 21.55 -16.87 22.53
C ARG A 122 20.75 -15.77 23.26
N GLY A 123 20.28 -16.07 24.47
CA GLY A 123 19.55 -15.13 25.32
C GLY A 123 18.09 -14.87 24.90
N LEU A 124 17.56 -15.60 23.92
CA LEU A 124 16.13 -15.55 23.58
C LEU A 124 15.33 -16.47 24.53
N PRO A 125 14.10 -16.10 24.94
CA PRO A 125 13.25 -16.97 25.73
C PRO A 125 12.69 -18.12 24.90
N GLN A 126 12.50 -19.27 25.53
CA GLN A 126 11.78 -20.38 24.91
C GLN A 126 10.33 -19.98 24.59
N ASP A 127 9.78 -20.59 23.53
CA ASP A 127 8.41 -20.39 23.07
C ASP A 127 8.08 -18.93 22.68
N PHE A 128 9.09 -18.15 22.26
CA PHE A 128 8.85 -16.81 21.71
C PHE A 128 8.01 -16.87 20.44
N THR A 129 7.27 -15.80 20.16
CA THR A 129 6.40 -15.70 18.99
C THR A 129 7.16 -15.25 17.75
N ALA A 130 6.99 -15.95 16.64
CA ALA A 130 7.51 -15.57 15.32
C ALA A 130 6.43 -15.67 14.24
N VAL A 131 6.56 -14.86 13.19
CA VAL A 131 5.67 -14.82 12.03
C VAL A 131 6.19 -15.73 10.92
N ARG A 132 5.28 -16.49 10.31
CA ARG A 132 5.55 -17.42 9.20
C ARG A 132 4.84 -16.96 7.92
N TYR A 133 5.58 -16.99 6.81
CA TYR A 133 5.07 -16.75 5.45
C TYR A 133 5.49 -17.87 4.47
N HIS A 134 5.48 -19.13 4.89
CA HIS A 134 6.03 -20.22 4.07
C HIS A 134 5.01 -21.33 3.79
N SER A 135 5.00 -21.77 2.53
CA SER A 135 4.30 -23.00 2.07
C SER A 135 5.22 -24.21 1.99
N LEU A 136 6.53 -23.98 2.01
CA LEU A 136 7.57 -25.00 1.94
C LEU A 136 8.33 -25.10 3.26
N CYS A 137 8.95 -26.23 3.54
CA CYS A 137 9.85 -26.40 4.67
C CYS A 137 10.96 -27.42 4.38
N VAL A 138 12.03 -27.34 5.16
CA VAL A 138 13.10 -28.36 5.14
C VAL A 138 12.62 -29.62 5.86
N ALA A 139 12.72 -30.76 5.17
CA ALA A 139 12.27 -32.05 5.69
C ALA A 139 13.33 -32.70 6.59
N GLU A 140 12.89 -33.29 7.69
CA GLU A 140 13.73 -34.20 8.49
C GLU A 140 13.61 -35.66 7.99
N PRO A 141 14.60 -36.53 8.26
CA PRO A 141 15.87 -36.28 8.95
C PRO A 141 16.85 -35.42 8.13
N LEU A 142 17.63 -34.58 8.82
CA LEU A 142 18.65 -33.75 8.20
C LEU A 142 19.91 -34.55 7.82
N PRO A 143 20.60 -34.19 6.72
CA PRO A 143 21.93 -34.70 6.41
C PRO A 143 22.92 -34.45 7.55
N LEU A 144 23.97 -35.28 7.65
CA LEU A 144 24.97 -35.20 8.73
C LEU A 144 25.64 -33.82 8.81
N GLY A 145 25.79 -33.10 7.69
CA GLY A 145 26.37 -31.76 7.63
C GLY A 145 25.52 -30.67 8.30
N LEU A 146 24.24 -30.92 8.55
CA LEU A 146 23.32 -29.98 9.16
C LEU A 146 22.97 -30.37 10.60
N GLN A 147 22.50 -29.37 11.34
CA GLN A 147 21.92 -29.53 12.67
C GLN A 147 20.69 -28.63 12.78
N GLY A 148 19.56 -29.20 13.17
CA GLY A 148 18.38 -28.44 13.58
C GLY A 148 18.63 -27.75 14.92
N ILE A 149 18.25 -26.48 15.03
CA ILE A 149 18.49 -25.64 16.21
C ILE A 149 17.23 -24.95 16.74
N ALA A 150 16.14 -24.95 15.98
CA ALA A 150 14.83 -24.48 16.42
C ALA A 150 13.68 -25.17 15.67
N TRP A 151 12.53 -25.30 16.32
CA TRP A 151 11.31 -25.91 15.80
C TRP A 151 10.09 -25.10 16.25
N SER A 152 9.04 -25.10 15.44
CA SER A 152 7.75 -24.56 15.85
C SER A 152 6.91 -25.59 16.60
N GLU A 153 5.80 -25.13 17.19
CA GLU A 153 4.90 -26.00 17.96
C GLU A 153 4.24 -27.14 17.18
N ASP A 154 4.15 -27.03 15.86
CA ASP A 154 3.65 -28.09 14.95
C ASP A 154 4.76 -29.07 14.49
N GLY A 155 5.99 -28.89 14.99
CA GLY A 155 7.13 -29.75 14.69
C GLY A 155 7.92 -29.38 13.43
N VAL A 156 7.52 -28.35 12.68
CA VAL A 156 8.30 -27.90 11.52
C VAL A 156 9.63 -27.29 11.97
N LEU A 157 10.72 -27.64 11.28
CA LEU A 157 12.06 -27.11 11.52
C LEU A 157 12.09 -25.61 11.21
N MET A 158 12.46 -24.81 12.22
CA MET A 158 12.44 -23.34 12.16
C MET A 158 13.83 -22.72 12.15
N GLY A 159 14.86 -23.48 12.52
CA GLY A 159 16.24 -23.01 12.47
C GLY A 159 17.19 -24.16 12.21
N LEU A 160 18.22 -23.89 11.41
CA LEU A 160 19.32 -24.82 11.13
C LEU A 160 20.67 -24.14 11.20
N ARG A 161 21.72 -24.94 11.37
CA ARG A 161 23.11 -24.54 11.12
C ARG A 161 23.88 -25.62 10.37
N HIS A 162 24.85 -25.22 9.58
CA HIS A 162 25.86 -26.14 9.05
C HIS A 162 26.91 -26.43 10.13
N ARG A 163 27.40 -27.67 10.19
CA ARG A 163 28.32 -28.10 11.26
C ARG A 163 29.76 -27.67 11.05
N ALA A 164 30.17 -27.51 9.79
CA ALA A 164 31.56 -27.24 9.41
C ALA A 164 31.77 -25.90 8.69
N ARG A 165 30.69 -25.17 8.39
CA ARG A 165 30.71 -23.90 7.64
C ARG A 165 29.90 -22.88 8.43
N PRO A 166 30.22 -21.58 8.37
CA PRO A 166 29.51 -20.55 9.11
C PRO A 166 28.19 -20.21 8.42
N LEU A 167 27.28 -21.19 8.30
CA LEU A 167 25.99 -21.04 7.66
C LEU A 167 24.89 -21.30 8.68
N TRP A 168 23.96 -20.37 8.79
CA TRP A 168 22.76 -20.50 9.61
C TRP A 168 21.53 -20.11 8.80
N GLY A 169 20.37 -20.62 9.18
CA GLY A 169 19.14 -20.11 8.60
C GLY A 169 17.95 -20.25 9.52
N VAL A 170 16.95 -19.39 9.32
CA VAL A 170 15.66 -19.41 10.01
C VAL A 170 14.51 -19.44 8.99
N GLN A 171 13.48 -20.25 9.26
CA GLN A 171 12.34 -20.42 8.34
C GLN A 171 11.25 -19.35 8.54
N PHE A 172 11.19 -18.74 9.72
CA PHE A 172 10.32 -17.61 10.04
C PHE A 172 11.00 -16.27 9.70
N HIS A 173 10.24 -15.17 9.81
CA HIS A 173 10.67 -13.84 9.40
C HIS A 173 11.02 -12.97 10.61
N PRO A 174 12.31 -12.85 11.00
CA PRO A 174 12.75 -12.02 12.13
C PRO A 174 12.40 -10.54 11.96
N GLU A 175 12.23 -10.07 10.74
CA GLU A 175 11.95 -8.69 10.36
C GLU A 175 10.47 -8.29 10.45
N SER A 176 9.57 -9.27 10.54
CA SER A 176 8.12 -9.01 10.62
C SER A 176 7.74 -8.29 11.91
N VAL A 177 6.80 -7.36 11.83
CA VAL A 177 6.41 -6.47 12.95
C VAL A 177 5.90 -7.22 14.19
N LEU A 178 5.36 -8.45 14.02
CA LEU A 178 4.88 -9.29 15.13
C LEU A 178 5.87 -10.38 15.55
N THR A 179 7.03 -10.49 14.92
CA THR A 179 8.08 -11.42 15.39
C THR A 179 8.79 -10.81 16.60
N GLY A 180 8.74 -11.53 17.72
CA GLY A 180 9.49 -11.16 18.92
C GLY A 180 10.99 -11.39 18.74
N TYR A 181 11.80 -10.51 19.34
CA TYR A 181 13.26 -10.67 19.46
C TYR A 181 14.06 -10.72 18.15
N GLY A 182 13.49 -10.32 17.01
CA GLY A 182 14.18 -10.24 15.72
C GLY A 182 15.48 -9.43 15.78
N HIS A 183 15.43 -8.22 16.35
CA HIS A 183 16.62 -7.37 16.57
C HIS A 183 17.70 -8.09 17.38
N ARG A 184 17.33 -8.83 18.44
CA ARG A 184 18.31 -9.56 19.26
C ARG A 184 18.93 -10.73 18.50
N MET A 185 18.15 -11.39 17.64
CA MET A 185 18.62 -12.50 16.80
C MET A 185 19.64 -12.04 15.77
N LEU A 186 19.37 -10.93 15.07
CA LEU A 186 20.36 -10.34 14.16
C LEU A 186 21.59 -9.83 14.93
N GLY A 187 21.41 -9.30 16.13
CA GLY A 187 22.54 -8.98 17.03
C GLY A 187 23.40 -10.20 17.36
N ASN A 188 22.79 -11.37 17.61
CA ASN A 188 23.54 -12.60 17.79
C ASN A 188 24.25 -13.06 16.51
N PHE A 189 23.67 -12.81 15.33
CA PHE A 189 24.35 -13.10 14.05
C PHE A 189 25.57 -12.20 13.84
N ARG A 190 25.44 -10.89 14.10
CA ARG A 190 26.56 -9.94 14.12
C ARG A 190 27.69 -10.42 15.05
N ASP A 191 27.34 -10.84 16.27
CA ASP A 191 28.33 -11.34 17.22
C ASP A 191 29.02 -12.62 16.70
N LEU A 192 28.27 -13.55 16.09
CA LEU A 192 28.84 -14.75 15.44
C LEU A 192 29.79 -14.38 14.29
N THR A 193 29.51 -13.29 13.58
CA THR A 193 30.41 -12.80 12.53
C THR A 193 31.74 -12.32 13.08
N ILE A 194 31.71 -11.57 14.18
CA ILE A 194 32.92 -11.10 14.87
C ILE A 194 33.70 -12.28 15.46
N GLU A 195 33.01 -13.24 16.10
CA GLU A 195 33.62 -14.47 16.62
C GLU A 195 34.37 -15.24 15.51
N HIS A 196 33.75 -15.37 14.32
CA HIS A 196 34.38 -16.01 13.14
C HIS A 196 35.61 -15.25 12.64
N ALA A 197 35.54 -13.92 12.53
CA ALA A 197 36.67 -13.10 12.10
C ALA A 197 37.89 -13.20 13.04
N ASN A 198 37.63 -13.37 14.35
CA ASN A 198 38.68 -13.55 15.36
C ASN A 198 39.28 -14.97 15.40
N GLY A 199 38.80 -15.89 14.56
CA GLY A 199 39.24 -17.29 14.57
C GLY A 199 38.77 -18.08 15.79
N GLU A 200 37.78 -17.57 16.53
CA GLU A 200 37.16 -18.30 17.63
C GLU A 200 36.32 -19.44 17.05
N SER A 201 36.60 -20.67 17.47
CA SER A 201 35.90 -21.82 16.91
C SER A 201 34.40 -21.75 17.26
N VAL A 202 33.57 -21.68 16.23
CA VAL A 202 32.09 -21.83 16.27
C VAL A 202 31.63 -23.14 16.95
N THR A 203 32.57 -24.04 17.26
CA THR A 203 32.34 -25.31 17.97
C THR A 203 32.45 -25.24 19.50
N SER A 204 32.94 -24.14 20.09
CA SER A 204 33.32 -24.11 21.51
C SER A 204 32.52 -23.11 22.34
N THR A 205 31.36 -23.54 22.83
CA THR A 205 30.96 -23.32 24.24
C THR A 205 29.99 -24.44 24.64
N VAL A 206 30.54 -25.56 25.11
CA VAL A 206 29.81 -26.69 25.69
C VAL A 206 29.95 -26.69 27.21
N ALA A 207 28.82 -26.58 27.90
CA ALA A 207 28.46 -27.52 28.96
C ALA A 207 27.23 -28.31 28.47
N PRO A 208 27.09 -29.62 28.76
CA PRO A 208 26.04 -30.46 28.20
C PRO A 208 24.67 -30.18 28.83
N PRO A 209 23.57 -30.16 28.05
CA PRO A 209 22.23 -30.31 28.62
C PRO A 209 21.98 -31.77 29.01
N ALA A 210 21.29 -31.98 30.12
CA ALA A 210 20.83 -33.29 30.56
C ALA A 210 19.84 -33.89 29.55
N ALA A 211 20.12 -35.14 29.18
CA ALA A 211 19.29 -36.17 28.55
C ALA A 211 18.09 -35.78 27.64
N ALA A 212 18.15 -36.33 26.42
CA ALA A 212 17.13 -36.31 25.38
C ALA A 212 15.73 -36.75 25.86
N VAL A 213 14.70 -36.00 25.44
CA VAL A 213 13.31 -36.43 25.50
C VAL A 213 12.97 -37.15 24.20
N THR A 214 12.71 -38.45 24.29
CA THR A 214 12.09 -39.25 23.23
C THR A 214 10.57 -39.14 23.33
N PRO A 215 9.81 -39.22 22.23
CA PRO A 215 8.36 -39.15 22.26
C PRO A 215 7.81 -40.53 22.67
N ALA A 216 7.02 -40.59 23.75
CA ALA A 216 6.33 -41.80 24.16
C ALA A 216 4.80 -41.64 24.09
N SER A 217 4.24 -42.68 23.48
CA SER A 217 2.86 -43.02 23.22
C SER A 217 1.89 -42.94 24.41
N THR A 218 0.61 -42.78 24.03
CA THR A 218 -0.66 -42.82 24.78
C THR A 218 -0.72 -43.69 26.04
N ALA A 219 -1.23 -43.12 27.14
CA ALA A 219 -2.00 -43.81 28.16
C ALA A 219 -2.91 -42.84 28.94
N ALA A 220 -4.14 -43.28 29.23
CA ALA A 220 -5.21 -42.53 29.89
C ALA A 220 -4.92 -42.22 31.39
N PRO A 221 -5.53 -41.17 31.98
CA PRO A 221 -5.33 -40.84 33.39
C PRO A 221 -6.28 -41.61 34.32
N PRO A 222 -5.86 -42.02 35.54
CA PRO A 222 -6.77 -42.48 36.56
C PRO A 222 -7.35 -41.30 37.36
N ALA A 223 -8.58 -41.48 37.82
CA ALA A 223 -9.31 -40.57 38.67
C ALA A 223 -8.89 -40.68 40.14
N GLU A 224 -8.80 -39.55 40.85
CA GLU A 224 -9.09 -39.49 42.29
C GLU A 224 -9.48 -38.06 42.73
N GLN A 225 -10.56 -37.98 43.52
CA GLN A 225 -11.18 -36.77 44.06
C GLN A 225 -10.68 -36.48 45.52
N PRO A 226 -11.32 -35.61 46.33
CA PRO A 226 -10.94 -34.21 46.50
C PRO A 226 -10.45 -33.92 47.94
N ARG A 227 -9.56 -32.93 48.13
CA ARG A 227 -9.28 -32.38 49.47
C ARG A 227 -9.64 -30.90 49.57
N ARG A 228 -10.66 -30.64 50.40
CA ARG A 228 -11.07 -29.33 50.93
C ARG A 228 -10.06 -28.78 51.91
N ALA A 229 -9.72 -27.49 51.75
CA ALA A 229 -9.50 -26.43 52.77
C ALA A 229 -8.63 -25.35 52.09
N ARG A 230 -8.77 -24.04 52.27
CA ARG A 230 -9.56 -23.20 53.17
C ARG A 230 -9.58 -21.83 52.48
N ARG A 231 -10.74 -21.16 52.44
CA ARG A 231 -10.91 -19.79 51.93
C ARG A 231 -10.22 -18.80 52.87
N THR A 232 -9.28 -18.02 52.34
CA THR A 232 -8.86 -16.73 52.90
C THR A 232 -8.98 -15.69 51.79
N ALA A 233 -9.92 -14.77 51.96
CA ALA A 233 -10.14 -13.65 51.05
C ALA A 233 -9.00 -12.63 51.17
N PRO A 234 -8.49 -12.06 50.06
CA PRO A 234 -7.78 -10.80 50.10
C PRO A 234 -8.77 -9.63 50.06
N ARG A 235 -8.48 -8.62 50.88
CA ARG A 235 -9.13 -7.30 50.94
C ARG A 235 -9.01 -6.55 49.61
N PRO A 236 -9.95 -5.64 49.30
CA PRO A 236 -9.89 -4.83 48.08
C PRO A 236 -8.76 -3.80 48.19
N THR A 237 -7.80 -3.87 47.29
CA THR A 237 -6.86 -2.79 47.02
C THR A 237 -7.54 -1.74 46.15
N ALA A 238 -7.38 -0.49 46.56
CA ALA A 238 -8.01 0.71 46.01
C ALA A 238 -7.89 0.84 44.48
N GLU A 239 -8.97 1.31 43.87
CA GLU A 239 -9.03 1.80 42.50
C GLU A 239 -7.94 2.85 42.26
N VAL A 240 -7.03 2.56 41.34
CA VAL A 240 -6.18 3.58 40.73
C VAL A 240 -7.00 4.22 39.61
N VAL A 241 -7.62 5.35 39.93
CA VAL A 241 -8.25 6.25 38.96
C VAL A 241 -7.15 6.80 38.03
N PRO A 242 -7.25 6.61 36.70
CA PRO A 242 -6.31 7.25 35.78
C PRO A 242 -6.51 8.78 35.82
N PRO A 243 -5.44 9.59 35.77
CA PRO A 243 -5.58 11.04 35.82
C PRO A 243 -6.38 11.53 34.61
N ARG A 244 -7.42 12.32 34.87
CA ARG A 244 -8.13 13.10 33.86
C ARG A 244 -7.12 13.96 33.10
N ALA A 245 -7.07 13.80 31.78
CA ALA A 245 -6.42 14.76 30.89
C ALA A 245 -7.08 16.14 31.08
N PRO A 246 -6.30 17.24 31.12
CA PRO A 246 -6.87 18.57 31.22
C PRO A 246 -7.65 18.90 29.95
N GLU A 247 -8.89 19.37 30.12
CA GLU A 247 -9.69 19.97 29.04
C GLU A 247 -8.93 21.16 28.46
N ALA A 248 -8.55 21.07 27.18
CA ALA A 248 -7.85 22.12 26.48
C ALA A 248 -8.85 23.16 25.94
N ASP A 249 -8.58 24.43 26.23
CA ASP A 249 -9.28 25.60 25.70
C ASP A 249 -9.10 25.68 24.16
N PRO A 250 -10.19 25.71 23.35
CA PRO A 250 -10.11 25.76 21.89
C PRO A 250 -9.55 27.07 21.31
N ARG A 251 -9.12 28.03 22.15
CA ARG A 251 -8.49 29.29 21.71
C ARG A 251 -6.99 29.38 21.94
N ALA A 252 -6.35 28.34 22.49
CA ALA A 252 -4.90 28.31 22.65
C ALA A 252 -4.24 27.76 21.38
N ALA A 253 -3.50 28.61 20.65
CA ALA A 253 -2.60 28.15 19.60
C ALA A 253 -1.66 27.07 20.17
N PRO A 254 -1.46 25.92 19.50
CA PRO A 254 -0.53 24.93 19.98
C PRO A 254 0.85 25.56 20.06
N ALA A 255 1.48 25.50 21.23
CA ALA A 255 2.88 25.83 21.39
C ALA A 255 3.69 24.85 20.54
N ARG A 256 3.98 25.25 19.29
CA ARG A 256 4.95 24.58 18.44
C ARG A 256 6.29 24.67 19.16
N LEU A 257 6.94 23.52 19.33
CA LEU A 257 8.39 23.50 19.57
C LEU A 257 9.02 24.43 18.53
N ALA A 258 9.83 25.39 18.99
CA ALA A 258 10.59 26.24 18.10
C ALA A 258 11.36 25.34 17.11
N PRO A 259 11.43 25.69 15.82
CA PRO A 259 12.24 24.93 14.89
C PRO A 259 13.68 24.95 15.44
N GLU A 260 14.23 23.77 15.76
CA GLU A 260 15.68 23.63 15.77
C GLU A 260 16.15 24.05 14.37
N ASP A 261 17.22 24.85 14.31
CA ASP A 261 17.78 25.44 13.10
C ASP A 261 18.09 24.35 12.05
N GLY A 262 17.07 23.97 11.29
CA GLY A 262 17.16 23.05 10.17
C GLY A 262 17.80 23.77 9.00
N VAL A 263 18.66 23.03 8.30
CA VAL A 263 19.28 23.45 7.03
C VAL A 263 18.18 24.06 6.13
N PRO A 264 18.33 25.32 5.67
CA PRO A 264 17.34 25.93 4.79
C PRO A 264 17.19 25.05 3.55
N PRO A 265 15.95 24.83 3.06
CA PRO A 265 15.75 24.02 1.87
C PRO A 265 16.53 24.65 0.70
N PRO A 266 17.08 23.82 -0.21
CA PRO A 266 17.77 24.33 -1.38
C PRO A 266 16.85 25.28 -2.16
N THR A 267 17.35 26.48 -2.45
CA THR A 267 16.68 27.47 -3.28
C THR A 267 16.36 26.84 -4.64
N PRO A 268 15.14 26.96 -5.19
CA PRO A 268 14.86 26.44 -6.52
C PRO A 268 15.85 27.09 -7.53
N PRO A 269 16.42 26.30 -8.47
CA PRO A 269 17.28 26.85 -9.51
C PRO A 269 16.47 27.80 -10.41
N ASP A 270 17.15 28.80 -10.98
CA ASP A 270 16.62 29.87 -11.85
C ASP A 270 15.18 29.64 -12.38
N GLY A 271 14.21 30.37 -11.83
CA GLY A 271 12.81 30.26 -12.20
C GLY A 271 11.92 31.33 -11.55
N PRO A 272 10.63 31.44 -11.94
CA PRO A 272 9.68 32.35 -11.32
C PRO A 272 9.50 31.99 -9.84
N VAL A 273 9.43 33.00 -8.98
CA VAL A 273 9.01 32.82 -7.58
C VAL A 273 7.49 32.81 -7.55
N TYR A 274 6.89 31.93 -6.75
CA TYR A 274 5.44 31.81 -6.62
C TYR A 274 4.98 32.15 -5.20
N ARG A 275 3.77 32.71 -5.10
CA ARG A 275 3.12 33.08 -3.84
C ARG A 275 1.70 32.57 -3.80
N LEU A 276 1.33 31.98 -2.66
CA LEU A 276 -0.04 31.59 -2.37
C LEU A 276 -0.82 32.76 -1.79
N HIS A 277 -1.94 33.10 -2.43
CA HIS A 277 -2.93 34.04 -1.95
C HIS A 277 -4.14 33.29 -1.44
N ALA A 278 -4.68 33.70 -0.28
CA ALA A 278 -5.85 33.08 0.30
C ALA A 278 -6.88 34.12 0.80
N ARG A 279 -8.15 33.73 0.71
CA ARG A 279 -9.30 34.34 1.39
C ARG A 279 -10.08 33.23 2.08
N TRP A 280 -10.95 33.61 3.01
CA TRP A 280 -11.84 32.67 3.67
C TRP A 280 -13.23 33.28 3.85
N LEU A 281 -14.23 32.41 3.90
CA LEU A 281 -15.61 32.68 4.27
C LEU A 281 -15.89 31.96 5.58
N ALA A 282 -16.65 32.60 6.46
CA ALA A 282 -16.95 32.09 7.78
C ALA A 282 -17.82 30.82 7.78
N ASP A 283 -18.49 30.53 6.67
CA ASP A 283 -19.40 29.40 6.53
C ASP A 283 -18.87 28.36 5.53
N ALA A 284 -19.11 27.08 5.84
CA ALA A 284 -18.86 25.97 4.93
C ALA A 284 -19.91 25.99 3.82
N THR A 285 -19.44 26.21 2.59
CA THR A 285 -20.28 26.13 1.41
C THR A 285 -20.61 24.67 1.08
N ASP A 286 -21.83 24.40 0.61
CA ASP A 286 -22.15 23.09 0.05
C ASP A 286 -21.27 22.79 -1.17
N THR A 287 -20.45 21.73 -1.07
CA THR A 287 -19.45 21.39 -2.09
C THR A 287 -20.07 21.00 -3.42
N GLU A 288 -21.26 20.37 -3.42
CA GLU A 288 -21.95 19.99 -4.66
C GLU A 288 -22.48 21.23 -5.40
N ALA A 289 -23.11 22.15 -4.67
CA ALA A 289 -23.61 23.40 -5.22
C ALA A 289 -22.46 24.31 -5.68
N ALA A 290 -21.36 24.38 -4.91
CA ALA A 290 -20.15 25.11 -5.29
C ALA A 290 -19.56 24.55 -6.60
N PHE A 291 -19.38 23.22 -6.69
CA PHE A 291 -18.87 22.59 -7.91
C PHE A 291 -19.79 22.83 -9.11
N THR A 292 -21.11 22.66 -8.92
CA THR A 292 -22.11 22.92 -9.97
C THR A 292 -22.02 24.35 -10.49
N ARG A 293 -21.87 25.31 -9.58
CA ARG A 293 -21.88 26.74 -9.92
C ARG A 293 -20.62 27.20 -10.62
N LEU A 294 -19.46 26.69 -10.19
CA LEU A 294 -18.14 27.15 -10.62
C LEU A 294 -17.53 26.29 -11.73
N TYR A 295 -17.59 24.96 -11.61
CA TYR A 295 -16.67 24.06 -12.32
C TYR A 295 -17.36 23.01 -13.20
N ALA A 296 -18.65 22.73 -13.00
CA ALA A 296 -19.37 21.66 -13.72
C ALA A 296 -19.53 21.86 -15.23
N LYS A 297 -18.97 22.92 -15.82
CA LYS A 297 -18.90 23.13 -17.28
C LYS A 297 -17.46 23.21 -17.81
N ALA A 298 -16.47 23.20 -16.93
CA ALA A 298 -15.08 23.23 -17.35
C ALA A 298 -14.70 21.88 -17.99
N PRO A 299 -13.86 21.89 -19.05
CA PRO A 299 -13.40 20.67 -19.70
C PRO A 299 -12.45 19.85 -18.82
N HIS A 300 -11.67 20.55 -17.99
CA HIS A 300 -10.79 19.97 -16.97
C HIS A 300 -11.18 20.50 -15.61
N ALA A 301 -11.76 19.64 -14.77
CA ALA A 301 -12.21 20.00 -13.43
C ALA A 301 -12.00 18.84 -12.45
N PHE A 302 -11.83 19.18 -11.18
CA PHE A 302 -11.69 18.20 -10.11
C PHE A 302 -12.50 18.58 -8.88
N TRP A 303 -12.99 17.55 -8.21
CA TRP A 303 -13.54 17.61 -6.87
C TRP A 303 -12.94 16.47 -6.07
N LEU A 304 -11.95 16.74 -5.23
CA LEU A 304 -11.46 15.81 -4.22
C LEU A 304 -12.39 15.95 -3.01
N ASP A 305 -13.15 14.91 -2.71
CA ASP A 305 -14.35 15.02 -1.91
C ASP A 305 -14.28 14.16 -0.65
N SER A 306 -14.16 14.83 0.49
CA SER A 306 -14.41 14.24 1.80
C SER A 306 -15.93 14.15 2.06
N SER A 307 -16.64 13.40 1.23
CA SER A 307 -18.11 13.24 1.30
C SER A 307 -18.59 12.57 2.58
N ARG A 308 -17.68 11.95 3.33
CA ARG A 308 -17.88 11.41 4.66
C ARG A 308 -16.79 11.94 5.60
N THR A 309 -17.19 12.81 6.51
CA THR A 309 -16.32 13.37 7.52
C THR A 309 -16.42 12.52 8.78
N GLU A 310 -15.35 11.83 9.14
CA GLU A 310 -15.24 11.07 10.38
C GLU A 310 -14.14 11.69 11.24
N SER A 311 -14.24 11.58 12.56
CA SER A 311 -13.33 12.29 13.46
C SER A 311 -11.87 11.91 13.19
N GLY A 312 -11.09 12.84 12.62
CA GLY A 312 -9.66 12.66 12.34
C GLY A 312 -9.29 12.19 10.93
N GLU A 313 -10.27 11.89 10.05
CA GLU A 313 -10.04 11.50 8.65
C GLU A 313 -10.93 12.35 7.72
N ALA A 314 -10.46 12.67 6.51
CA ALA A 314 -11.28 13.34 5.49
C ALA A 314 -11.94 14.66 5.95
N ARG A 315 -11.12 15.62 6.42
CA ARG A 315 -11.59 16.92 6.92
C ARG A 315 -11.95 17.93 5.81
N PHE A 316 -11.29 17.83 4.65
CA PHE A 316 -11.34 18.86 3.61
C PHE A 316 -11.82 18.31 2.28
N SER A 317 -12.67 19.06 1.58
CA SER A 317 -12.90 18.87 0.14
C SER A 317 -12.20 19.97 -0.65
N PHE A 318 -11.58 19.61 -1.77
CA PHE A 318 -10.90 20.53 -2.69
C PHE A 318 -11.59 20.54 -4.05
N LEU A 319 -11.81 21.73 -4.59
CA LEU A 319 -12.56 21.96 -5.82
C LEU A 319 -11.75 22.90 -6.72
N GLY A 320 -11.64 22.60 -8.01
CA GLY A 320 -10.97 23.51 -8.95
C GLY A 320 -11.08 23.06 -10.40
N ASP A 321 -10.47 23.84 -11.29
CA ASP A 321 -10.46 23.61 -12.73
C ASP A 321 -9.16 24.05 -13.40
N GLY A 322 -9.06 23.81 -14.70
CA GLY A 322 -7.91 24.18 -15.53
C GLY A 322 -7.96 25.57 -16.16
N THR A 323 -8.70 26.52 -15.59
CA THR A 323 -8.84 27.87 -16.17
C THR A 323 -7.83 28.89 -15.64
N GLY A 324 -6.96 28.49 -14.73
CA GLY A 324 -5.96 29.38 -14.15
C GLY A 324 -4.78 29.70 -15.09
N PRO A 325 -4.07 30.83 -14.86
CA PRO A 325 -2.94 31.25 -15.68
C PRO A 325 -1.78 30.26 -15.71
N LEU A 326 -1.60 29.47 -14.64
CA LEU A 326 -0.54 28.47 -14.54
C LEU A 326 -1.05 27.06 -14.87
N ALA A 327 -2.33 26.90 -15.22
CA ALA A 327 -2.92 25.60 -15.48
C ALA A 327 -2.22 24.91 -16.65
N GLU A 328 -1.95 23.63 -16.46
CA GLU A 328 -1.54 22.72 -17.51
C GLU A 328 -2.14 21.35 -17.26
N PHE A 329 -2.49 20.66 -18.33
CA PHE A 329 -3.08 19.34 -18.29
C PHE A 329 -2.11 18.34 -18.94
N VAL A 330 -1.69 17.34 -18.17
CA VAL A 330 -0.67 16.36 -18.56
C VAL A 330 -1.35 15.02 -18.77
N ARG A 331 -1.19 14.42 -19.94
CA ARG A 331 -1.53 13.03 -20.24
C ARG A 331 -0.27 12.22 -20.46
N TYR A 332 -0.26 10.97 -20.02
CA TYR A 332 0.86 10.07 -20.21
C TYR A 332 0.38 8.65 -20.54
N ASP A 333 1.16 7.98 -21.39
CA ASP A 333 0.95 6.60 -21.81
C ASP A 333 2.30 5.89 -21.78
N THR A 334 2.37 4.79 -21.04
CA THR A 334 3.59 4.01 -20.78
C THR A 334 4.21 3.44 -22.06
N ASP A 335 3.41 3.11 -23.08
CA ASP A 335 3.91 2.57 -24.35
C ASP A 335 4.66 3.63 -25.17
N THR A 336 4.22 4.88 -25.04
CA THR A 336 4.85 5.99 -25.78
C THR A 336 6.04 6.59 -25.04
N GLY A 337 6.06 6.50 -23.70
CA GLY A 337 7.09 7.13 -22.88
C GLY A 337 7.12 8.66 -22.99
N VAL A 338 5.99 9.29 -23.37
CA VAL A 338 5.89 10.73 -23.64
C VAL A 338 4.75 11.35 -22.85
N CYS A 339 5.04 12.46 -22.19
CA CYS A 339 4.02 13.33 -21.59
C CYS A 339 3.48 14.31 -22.63
N GLU A 340 2.17 14.30 -22.86
CA GLU A 340 1.46 15.32 -23.64
C GLU A 340 0.94 16.40 -22.70
N VAL A 341 1.36 17.65 -22.91
CA VAL A 341 1.11 18.77 -22.01
C VAL A 341 0.31 19.85 -22.74
N GLU A 342 -0.92 20.06 -22.31
CA GLU A 342 -1.81 21.11 -22.79
C GLU A 342 -1.76 22.31 -21.86
N ARG A 343 -1.65 23.52 -22.44
CA ARG A 343 -1.68 24.78 -21.71
C ARG A 343 -2.68 25.72 -22.39
N PRO A 344 -3.54 26.43 -21.64
CA PRO A 344 -4.49 27.36 -22.23
C PRO A 344 -3.83 28.34 -23.20
N GLY A 345 -4.37 28.41 -24.43
CA GLY A 345 -3.89 29.33 -25.47
C GLY A 345 -2.53 29.00 -26.08
N ARG A 346 -1.97 27.80 -25.82
CA ARG A 346 -0.70 27.34 -26.41
C ARG A 346 -0.89 25.99 -27.11
N PRO A 347 -0.08 25.67 -28.14
CA PRO A 347 -0.05 24.33 -28.71
C PRO A 347 0.35 23.29 -27.67
N ALA A 348 -0.21 22.07 -27.80
CA ALA A 348 0.21 20.95 -26.96
C ALA A 348 1.70 20.66 -27.14
N LEU A 349 2.40 20.45 -26.04
CA LEU A 349 3.82 20.11 -26.00
C LEU A 349 3.98 18.62 -25.74
N ARG A 350 4.93 17.98 -26.43
CA ARG A 350 5.36 16.62 -26.12
C ARG A 350 6.69 16.67 -25.38
N VAL A 351 6.74 16.05 -24.22
CA VAL A 351 7.95 15.98 -23.38
C VAL A 351 8.33 14.52 -23.22
N GLU A 352 9.53 14.16 -23.69
CA GLU A 352 10.06 12.81 -23.52
C GLU A 352 10.37 12.53 -22.04
N GLY A 353 10.07 11.31 -21.60
CA GLY A 353 10.28 10.85 -20.23
C GLY A 353 8.99 10.45 -19.52
N GLY A 354 9.16 9.67 -18.45
CA GLY A 354 8.06 9.17 -17.62
C GLY A 354 7.33 10.29 -16.86
N VAL A 355 6.07 10.04 -16.52
CA VAL A 355 5.22 11.02 -15.82
C VAL A 355 5.76 11.38 -14.44
N PHE A 356 6.37 10.42 -13.72
CA PHE A 356 6.94 10.69 -12.40
C PHE A 356 8.07 11.73 -12.48
N ASP A 357 9.01 11.58 -13.42
CA ASP A 357 10.11 12.52 -13.61
C ASP A 357 9.61 13.91 -14.07
N TYR A 358 8.56 13.92 -14.90
CA TYR A 358 7.90 15.16 -15.31
C TYR A 358 7.33 15.90 -14.09
N LEU A 359 6.52 15.23 -13.29
CA LEU A 359 5.84 15.82 -12.13
C LEU A 359 6.84 16.30 -11.08
N GLU A 360 7.88 15.51 -10.80
CA GLU A 360 8.93 15.87 -9.86
C GLU A 360 9.67 17.15 -10.28
N ARG A 361 10.10 17.23 -11.54
CA ARG A 361 10.79 18.40 -12.08
C ARG A 361 9.92 19.65 -11.96
N GLU A 362 8.66 19.54 -12.33
CA GLU A 362 7.73 20.66 -12.34
C GLU A 362 7.32 21.11 -10.93
N LEU A 363 7.09 20.17 -9.99
CA LEU A 363 6.86 20.48 -8.57
C LEU A 363 8.07 21.15 -7.93
N THR A 364 9.29 20.71 -8.27
CA THR A 364 10.54 21.32 -7.81
C THR A 364 10.69 22.76 -8.30
N ARG A 365 10.37 23.01 -9.59
CA ARG A 365 10.40 24.36 -10.19
C ARG A 365 9.37 25.30 -9.57
N ARG A 366 8.20 24.77 -9.20
CA ARG A 366 7.07 25.54 -8.66
C ARG A 366 6.98 25.45 -7.14
N ARG A 367 8.10 25.16 -6.46
CA ARG A 367 8.10 24.91 -5.02
C ARG A 367 7.68 26.15 -4.23
N VAL A 368 6.79 25.97 -3.26
CA VAL A 368 6.26 27.08 -2.43
C VAL A 368 6.28 26.71 -0.96
N ASN A 369 6.78 27.63 -0.14
CA ASN A 369 6.62 27.57 1.31
C ASN A 369 5.44 28.46 1.71
N ALA A 370 4.29 27.85 2.02
CA ALA A 370 3.08 28.57 2.44
C ALA A 370 2.61 28.10 3.83
N PRO A 371 3.33 28.45 4.92
CA PRO A 371 2.88 28.12 6.26
C PRO A 371 1.59 28.90 6.61
N GLY A 372 0.61 28.22 7.22
CA GLY A 372 -0.52 28.88 7.88
C GLY A 372 -1.93 28.49 7.44
N LEU A 373 -2.09 27.61 6.45
CA LEU A 373 -3.38 26.98 6.15
C LEU A 373 -3.57 25.72 7.02
N PRO A 374 -4.82 25.31 7.32
CA PRO A 374 -5.09 24.12 8.14
C PRO A 374 -5.00 22.80 7.34
N PHE A 375 -4.54 22.85 6.09
CA PHE A 375 -4.38 21.74 5.17
C PHE A 375 -3.06 21.83 4.40
N ASP A 376 -2.64 20.71 3.82
CA ASP A 376 -1.32 20.59 3.18
C ASP A 376 -1.33 20.96 1.68
N PHE A 377 -2.49 21.02 1.02
CA PHE A 377 -2.57 21.35 -0.41
C PHE A 377 -2.44 22.87 -0.66
N THR A 378 -1.34 23.31 -1.26
CA THR A 378 -1.04 24.72 -1.58
C THR A 378 -1.11 25.03 -3.08
N GLY A 379 -1.92 24.26 -3.82
CA GLY A 379 -1.83 24.15 -5.27
C GLY A 379 -0.80 23.11 -5.69
N GLY A 380 -0.87 22.68 -6.95
CA GLY A 380 -0.06 21.60 -7.50
C GLY A 380 -0.87 20.71 -8.46
N TYR A 381 -0.39 19.50 -8.70
CA TYR A 381 -1.06 18.57 -9.61
C TYR A 381 -2.17 17.79 -8.89
N VAL A 382 -3.34 17.73 -9.52
CA VAL A 382 -4.49 16.91 -9.10
C VAL A 382 -4.82 15.95 -10.23
N GLY A 383 -4.95 14.66 -9.93
CA GLY A 383 -5.07 13.67 -10.99
C GLY A 383 -4.95 12.24 -10.50
N TYR A 384 -4.55 11.36 -11.42
CA TYR A 384 -4.40 9.95 -11.14
C TYR A 384 -3.15 9.34 -11.79
N PHE A 385 -2.66 8.28 -11.14
CA PHE A 385 -1.77 7.26 -11.68
C PHE A 385 -2.58 6.00 -11.94
N GLY A 386 -2.65 5.54 -13.20
CA GLY A 386 -3.28 4.28 -13.59
C GLY A 386 -2.43 3.08 -13.20
N TYR A 387 -3.05 1.92 -13.03
CA TYR A 387 -2.38 0.71 -12.54
C TYR A 387 -1.21 0.25 -13.43
N GLU A 388 -1.34 0.43 -14.74
CA GLU A 388 -0.30 0.03 -15.71
C GLU A 388 0.97 0.91 -15.62
N LEU A 389 0.98 1.99 -14.83
CA LEU A 389 2.23 2.67 -14.44
C LEU A 389 3.17 1.79 -13.60
N LYS A 390 2.74 0.58 -13.22
CA LYS A 390 3.64 -0.46 -12.69
C LYS A 390 4.84 -0.73 -13.62
N ALA A 391 4.71 -0.52 -14.94
CA ALA A 391 5.82 -0.59 -15.89
C ALA A 391 6.95 0.39 -15.55
N ASP A 392 6.61 1.64 -15.27
CA ASP A 392 7.57 2.68 -14.85
C ASP A 392 8.12 2.45 -13.43
N CYS A 393 7.53 1.50 -12.70
CA CYS A 393 7.96 1.09 -11.35
C CYS A 393 8.73 -0.24 -11.35
N GLY A 394 9.04 -0.80 -12.53
CA GLY A 394 9.86 -2.01 -12.68
C GLY A 394 9.08 -3.32 -12.90
N SER A 395 7.77 -3.26 -13.17
CA SER A 395 6.95 -4.44 -13.51
C SER A 395 6.31 -4.26 -14.89
N PRO A 396 6.83 -4.92 -15.95
CA PRO A 396 6.35 -4.69 -17.31
C PRO A 396 4.85 -5.04 -17.46
N ASN A 397 4.18 -4.34 -18.38
CA ASN A 397 2.77 -4.55 -18.66
C ASN A 397 2.57 -5.69 -19.65
N ARG A 398 1.63 -6.58 -19.36
CA ARG A 398 1.12 -7.56 -20.33
C ARG A 398 -0.08 -7.04 -21.13
N HIS A 399 -0.83 -6.10 -20.57
CA HIS A 399 -2.06 -5.56 -21.15
C HIS A 399 -1.95 -4.04 -21.27
N ARG A 400 -2.69 -3.47 -22.22
CA ARG A 400 -2.72 -2.02 -22.47
C ARG A 400 -4.08 -1.44 -22.12
N ALA A 401 -4.09 -0.35 -21.35
CA ALA A 401 -5.32 0.36 -21.01
C ALA A 401 -5.87 1.14 -22.22
N THR A 402 -7.18 1.33 -22.26
CA THR A 402 -7.83 2.23 -23.24
C THR A 402 -7.81 3.69 -22.80
N THR A 403 -7.62 3.94 -21.51
CA THR A 403 -7.43 5.26 -20.91
C THR A 403 -5.94 5.61 -20.86
N PRO A 404 -5.58 6.90 -20.82
CA PRO A 404 -4.21 7.30 -20.48
C PRO A 404 -3.78 6.71 -19.13
N ASP A 405 -2.52 6.27 -19.04
CA ASP A 405 -1.94 5.70 -17.82
C ASP A 405 -1.71 6.74 -16.73
N ALA A 406 -1.68 8.03 -17.07
CA ALA A 406 -1.77 9.12 -16.11
C ALA A 406 -2.48 10.34 -16.70
N CYS A 407 -3.25 11.03 -15.85
CA CYS A 407 -3.76 12.37 -16.15
C CYS A 407 -3.57 13.28 -14.95
N TRP A 408 -2.97 14.44 -15.14
CA TRP A 408 -2.69 15.41 -14.07
C TRP A 408 -2.99 16.83 -14.49
N LEU A 409 -3.84 17.50 -13.72
CA LEU A 409 -4.17 18.91 -13.87
C LEU A 409 -3.38 19.73 -12.85
N PHE A 410 -2.55 20.67 -13.31
CA PHE A 410 -1.96 21.66 -12.42
C PHE A 410 -3.02 22.68 -12.00
N ALA A 411 -3.43 22.61 -10.74
CA ALA A 411 -4.39 23.48 -10.11
C ALA A 411 -3.69 24.60 -9.33
N ASP A 412 -3.62 25.78 -9.94
CA ASP A 412 -3.18 27.02 -9.30
C ASP A 412 -4.31 27.74 -8.57
N ARG A 413 -5.57 27.41 -8.87
CA ARG A 413 -6.77 28.02 -8.27
C ARG A 413 -7.69 26.95 -7.75
N PHE A 414 -8.07 27.06 -6.48
CA PHE A 414 -8.95 26.07 -5.85
C PHE A 414 -9.73 26.65 -4.67
N VAL A 415 -10.82 25.96 -4.33
CA VAL A 415 -11.61 26.16 -3.12
C VAL A 415 -11.40 24.96 -2.22
N ALA A 416 -11.15 25.20 -0.93
CA ALA A 416 -11.05 24.17 0.09
C ALA A 416 -12.14 24.38 1.14
N VAL A 417 -12.99 23.38 1.37
CA VAL A 417 -14.05 23.44 2.38
C VAL A 417 -13.61 22.62 3.59
N ASP A 418 -13.51 23.26 4.75
CA ASP A 418 -13.27 22.62 6.04
C ASP A 418 -14.59 22.21 6.67
N HIS A 419 -14.89 20.92 6.61
CA HIS A 419 -16.15 20.39 7.12
C HIS A 419 -16.19 20.31 8.65
N GLN A 420 -15.03 20.39 9.31
CA GLN A 420 -14.94 20.29 10.76
C GLN A 420 -15.11 21.66 11.40
N GLU A 421 -14.40 22.67 10.92
CA GLU A 421 -14.49 24.05 11.45
C GLU A 421 -15.60 24.86 10.78
N GLY A 422 -16.19 24.35 9.71
CA GLY A 422 -17.27 25.04 9.00
C GLY A 422 -16.81 26.26 8.22
N VAL A 423 -15.60 26.23 7.64
CA VAL A 423 -14.95 27.38 6.98
C VAL A 423 -14.65 27.04 5.52
N THR A 424 -14.80 28.02 4.62
CA THR A 424 -14.42 27.86 3.20
C THR A 424 -13.20 28.72 2.88
N TYR A 425 -12.14 28.12 2.38
CA TYR A 425 -10.92 28.79 1.92
C TYR A 425 -10.90 28.88 0.40
N ILE A 426 -10.43 30.01 -0.12
CA ILE A 426 -10.32 30.27 -1.55
C ILE A 426 -8.86 30.63 -1.80
N CYS A 427 -8.18 29.82 -2.61
CA CYS A 427 -6.73 29.82 -2.74
C CYS A 427 -6.33 30.01 -4.20
N CYS A 428 -5.35 30.89 -4.43
CA CYS A 428 -4.77 31.16 -5.73
C CYS A 428 -3.25 31.22 -5.60
N LEU A 429 -2.55 30.30 -6.25
CA LEU A 429 -1.14 30.34 -6.50
C LEU A 429 -0.87 31.24 -7.71
N ALA A 430 0.04 32.20 -7.58
CA ALA A 430 0.41 33.09 -8.65
C ALA A 430 1.92 33.35 -8.63
N GLU A 431 2.48 33.78 -9.75
CA GLU A 431 3.84 34.33 -9.78
C GLU A 431 3.92 35.55 -8.83
N ASP A 432 5.04 35.68 -8.12
CA ASP A 432 5.33 36.76 -7.18
C ASP A 432 5.73 38.04 -7.93
N THR A 433 4.80 38.51 -8.76
CA THR A 433 4.91 39.72 -9.58
C THR A 433 3.70 40.62 -9.34
N PRO A 434 3.82 41.94 -9.61
CA PRO A 434 2.67 42.85 -9.50
C PRO A 434 1.46 42.40 -10.30
N ASP A 435 1.68 41.78 -11.47
CA ASP A 435 0.60 41.33 -12.37
C ASP A 435 -0.04 40.04 -11.83
N GLY A 436 0.79 39.10 -11.34
CA GLY A 436 0.33 37.89 -10.65
C GLY A 436 -0.55 38.21 -9.45
N HIS A 437 -0.13 39.16 -8.60
CA HIS A 437 -0.91 39.59 -7.44
C HIS A 437 -2.25 40.24 -7.80
N ARG A 438 -2.31 41.05 -8.85
CA ARG A 438 -3.57 41.66 -9.32
C ARG A 438 -4.52 40.59 -9.85
N SER A 439 -4.03 39.70 -10.72
CA SER A 439 -4.80 38.57 -11.25
C SER A 439 -5.34 37.65 -10.14
N ALA A 440 -4.51 37.34 -9.14
CA ALA A 440 -4.92 36.55 -7.98
C ALA A 440 -6.01 37.26 -7.18
N LYS A 441 -5.85 38.57 -6.90
CA LYS A 441 -6.85 39.36 -6.18
C LYS A 441 -8.20 39.39 -6.92
N ASP A 442 -8.19 39.66 -8.22
CA ASP A 442 -9.41 39.77 -9.01
C ASP A 442 -10.18 38.44 -9.07
N TRP A 443 -9.47 37.33 -9.22
CA TRP A 443 -10.07 35.99 -9.16
C TRP A 443 -10.62 35.67 -7.77
N LEU A 444 -9.89 35.99 -6.70
CA LEU A 444 -10.33 35.79 -5.32
C LEU A 444 -11.62 36.58 -5.02
N ASP A 445 -11.67 37.86 -5.37
CA ASP A 445 -12.83 38.73 -5.12
C ASP A 445 -14.07 38.25 -5.90
N THR A 446 -13.87 37.80 -7.14
CA THR A 446 -14.93 37.23 -7.98
C THR A 446 -15.47 35.92 -7.37
N THR A 447 -14.57 35.03 -6.95
CA THR A 447 -14.93 33.72 -6.41
C THR A 447 -15.64 33.84 -5.05
N VAL A 448 -15.18 34.76 -4.18
CA VAL A 448 -15.88 35.15 -2.94
C VAL A 448 -17.31 35.58 -3.25
N THR A 449 -17.49 36.45 -4.25
CA THR A 449 -18.81 36.96 -4.64
C THR A 449 -19.74 35.84 -5.14
N VAL A 450 -19.20 34.86 -5.89
CA VAL A 450 -20.00 33.72 -6.34
C VAL A 450 -20.37 32.81 -5.18
N LEU A 451 -19.41 32.46 -4.31
CA LEU A 451 -19.62 31.51 -3.21
C LEU A 451 -20.53 32.06 -2.10
N THR A 452 -20.54 33.36 -1.86
CA THR A 452 -21.50 33.99 -0.93
C THR A 452 -22.96 33.83 -1.35
N GLY A 453 -23.22 33.57 -2.64
CA GLY A 453 -24.55 33.25 -3.17
C GLY A 453 -24.86 31.74 -3.23
N VAL A 454 -23.91 30.87 -2.87
CA VAL A 454 -24.12 29.42 -2.83
C VAL A 454 -24.68 29.04 -1.45
N PRO A 455 -25.68 28.13 -1.38
CA PRO A 455 -26.22 27.69 -0.10
C PRO A 455 -25.14 27.14 0.84
N THR A 456 -25.31 27.40 2.13
CA THR A 456 -24.60 26.66 3.18
C THR A 456 -25.16 25.25 3.29
N VAL A 457 -24.36 24.32 3.80
CA VAL A 457 -24.74 22.90 3.95
C VAL A 457 -26.10 22.79 4.65
N THR A 458 -27.09 22.20 3.97
CA THR A 458 -28.46 22.05 4.51
C THR A 458 -28.90 20.60 4.57
N GLY A 459 -28.99 20.09 5.80
CA GLY A 459 -29.84 18.96 6.19
C GLY A 459 -29.46 17.56 5.69
N PRO A 460 -30.04 16.51 6.29
CA PRO A 460 -29.74 15.13 5.92
C PRO A 460 -30.26 14.81 4.51
N THR A 461 -29.38 14.23 3.70
CA THR A 461 -29.71 13.67 2.39
C THR A 461 -30.72 12.52 2.55
N PRO A 462 -31.77 12.43 1.72
CA PRO A 462 -32.69 11.31 1.75
C PRO A 462 -31.95 9.97 1.54
N PRO A 463 -32.41 8.88 2.19
CA PRO A 463 -31.75 7.59 2.08
C PRO A 463 -31.75 7.12 0.62
N PRO A 464 -30.68 6.45 0.18
CA PRO A 464 -30.59 5.91 -1.16
C PRO A 464 -31.72 4.89 -1.41
N PRO A 465 -32.27 4.79 -2.64
CA PRO A 465 -33.07 3.65 -3.02
C PRO A 465 -32.27 2.35 -2.85
N ALA A 466 -32.95 1.28 -2.43
CA ALA A 466 -32.34 -0.03 -2.34
C ALA A 466 -31.99 -0.57 -3.74
N LEU A 467 -30.89 -1.32 -3.86
CA LEU A 467 -30.65 -2.13 -5.06
C LEU A 467 -31.78 -3.13 -5.24
N ALA A 468 -32.14 -3.38 -6.49
CA ALA A 468 -32.93 -4.56 -6.81
C ALA A 468 -32.14 -5.85 -6.48
N THR A 469 -30.87 -5.94 -6.90
CA THR A 469 -29.96 -7.08 -6.62
C THR A 469 -28.47 -6.71 -6.76
N THR A 470 -27.55 -7.45 -6.13
CA THR A 470 -26.09 -7.33 -6.38
C THR A 470 -25.64 -7.97 -7.69
N ALA A 471 -26.47 -8.84 -8.28
CA ALA A 471 -26.19 -9.56 -9.52
C ALA A 471 -26.35 -8.72 -10.80
N ALA A 472 -26.82 -7.47 -10.69
CA ALA A 472 -27.06 -6.60 -11.85
C ALA A 472 -25.82 -6.36 -12.73
N VAL A 473 -24.61 -6.51 -12.17
CA VAL A 473 -23.35 -6.35 -12.90
C VAL A 473 -22.95 -7.60 -13.71
N GLU A 474 -23.45 -8.79 -13.35
CA GLU A 474 -22.96 -10.07 -13.90
C GLU A 474 -22.96 -10.14 -15.42
N PRO A 475 -23.99 -9.67 -16.15
CA PRO A 475 -24.01 -9.72 -17.62
C PRO A 475 -22.92 -8.88 -18.29
N TRP A 476 -22.29 -7.97 -17.55
CA TRP A 476 -21.31 -7.01 -18.06
C TRP A 476 -19.87 -7.40 -17.71
N LEU A 477 -19.67 -8.46 -16.93
CA LEU A 477 -18.36 -8.91 -16.48
C LEU A 477 -17.52 -9.45 -17.65
N THR A 478 -16.26 -9.07 -17.70
CA THR A 478 -15.29 -9.57 -18.68
C THR A 478 -15.05 -11.07 -18.51
N ARG A 479 -14.93 -11.53 -17.26
CA ARG A 479 -14.89 -12.95 -16.91
C ARG A 479 -16.17 -13.34 -16.21
N ASP A 480 -16.89 -14.31 -16.76
CA ASP A 480 -18.04 -14.91 -16.11
C ASP A 480 -17.66 -15.62 -14.80
N ARG A 481 -18.69 -16.09 -14.08
CA ARG A 481 -18.52 -16.79 -12.79
C ARG A 481 -17.55 -17.97 -12.90
N GLU A 482 -17.73 -18.84 -13.89
CA GLU A 482 -16.91 -20.04 -14.05
C GLU A 482 -15.43 -19.68 -14.23
N ARG A 483 -15.13 -18.73 -15.12
CA ARG A 483 -13.76 -18.28 -15.38
C ARG A 483 -13.13 -17.59 -14.16
N TYR A 484 -13.90 -16.78 -13.44
CA TYR A 484 -13.37 -16.10 -12.24
C TYR A 484 -13.04 -17.11 -11.13
N LEU A 485 -13.92 -18.10 -10.88
CA LEU A 485 -13.66 -19.18 -9.91
C LEU A 485 -12.42 -20.00 -10.30
N ALA A 486 -12.25 -20.34 -11.58
CA ALA A 486 -11.05 -21.03 -12.07
C ALA A 486 -9.76 -20.21 -11.86
N SER A 487 -9.82 -18.87 -12.00
CA SER A 487 -8.70 -17.99 -11.68
C SER A 487 -8.39 -17.96 -10.17
N ILE A 488 -9.39 -18.03 -9.29
CA ILE A 488 -9.17 -18.14 -7.83
C ILE A 488 -8.45 -19.45 -7.51
N GLU A 489 -8.88 -20.56 -8.10
CA GLU A 489 -8.20 -21.85 -7.92
C GLU A 489 -6.74 -21.81 -8.41
N ALA A 490 -6.47 -21.06 -9.49
CA ALA A 490 -5.11 -20.82 -9.95
C ALA A 490 -4.29 -20.02 -8.93
N CYS A 491 -4.84 -18.93 -8.38
CA CYS A 491 -4.20 -18.20 -7.28
C CYS A 491 -3.87 -19.14 -6.12
N GLN A 492 -4.81 -19.97 -5.68
CA GLN A 492 -4.56 -20.91 -4.58
C GLN A 492 -3.45 -21.93 -4.87
N ARG A 493 -3.24 -22.34 -6.13
CA ARG A 493 -2.10 -23.20 -6.50
C ARG A 493 -0.78 -22.47 -6.33
N GLU A 494 -0.69 -21.22 -6.80
CA GLU A 494 0.50 -20.37 -6.63
C GLU A 494 0.84 -20.12 -5.15
N LEU A 495 -0.19 -19.86 -4.33
CA LEU A 495 -0.04 -19.70 -2.87
C LEU A 495 0.54 -20.97 -2.22
N ARG A 496 0.00 -22.14 -2.54
CA ARG A 496 0.49 -23.43 -2.01
C ARG A 496 1.87 -23.80 -2.54
N ALA A 497 2.23 -23.34 -3.73
CA ALA A 497 3.57 -23.50 -4.28
C ALA A 497 4.61 -22.57 -3.64
N GLY A 498 4.18 -21.60 -2.82
CA GLY A 498 5.07 -20.63 -2.17
C GLY A 498 5.50 -19.49 -3.10
N VAL A 499 4.83 -19.31 -4.25
CA VAL A 499 5.15 -18.27 -5.23
C VAL A 499 4.61 -16.90 -4.81
N SER A 500 3.54 -16.89 -4.00
CA SER A 500 2.95 -15.69 -3.39
C SER A 500 2.30 -16.04 -2.05
N TYR A 501 2.01 -15.02 -1.24
CA TYR A 501 1.36 -15.09 0.07
C TYR A 501 -0.10 -14.63 0.01
N GLU A 502 -0.37 -13.63 -0.83
CA GLU A 502 -1.67 -13.00 -1.08
C GLU A 502 -1.69 -12.51 -2.53
N ILE A 503 -2.80 -12.73 -3.25
CA ILE A 503 -2.98 -12.26 -4.64
C ILE A 503 -4.31 -11.51 -4.75
N CYS A 504 -4.29 -10.22 -5.05
CA CYS A 504 -5.50 -9.41 -5.26
C CYS A 504 -6.03 -9.61 -6.68
N LEU A 505 -6.95 -10.56 -6.86
CA LEU A 505 -7.55 -10.90 -8.14
C LEU A 505 -8.79 -10.04 -8.41
N THR A 506 -8.84 -9.38 -9.56
CA THR A 506 -9.92 -8.44 -9.89
C THR A 506 -10.59 -8.74 -11.21
N ASN A 507 -11.89 -8.49 -11.31
CA ASN A 507 -12.66 -8.54 -12.55
C ASN A 507 -13.10 -7.13 -12.95
N SER A 508 -13.44 -7.00 -14.22
CA SER A 508 -13.96 -5.76 -14.80
C SER A 508 -15.37 -5.97 -15.27
N ALA A 509 -16.16 -4.91 -15.24
CA ALA A 509 -17.44 -4.80 -15.91
C ALA A 509 -17.43 -3.61 -16.86
N TRP A 510 -17.95 -3.79 -18.08
CA TRP A 510 -18.04 -2.73 -19.07
C TRP A 510 -19.48 -2.51 -19.51
N LEU A 511 -20.00 -1.31 -19.27
CA LEU A 511 -21.37 -0.91 -19.54
C LEU A 511 -21.41 0.29 -20.50
N PRO A 512 -22.53 0.56 -21.19
CA PRO A 512 -22.75 1.85 -21.84
C PRO A 512 -22.66 2.98 -20.82
N ALA A 513 -21.96 4.07 -21.13
CA ALA A 513 -21.88 5.21 -20.21
C ALA A 513 -23.27 5.87 -20.03
N PRO A 514 -23.59 6.39 -18.83
CA PRO A 514 -24.68 7.33 -18.67
C PRO A 514 -24.38 8.61 -19.46
N GLY A 515 -25.43 9.36 -19.83
CA GLY A 515 -25.25 10.60 -20.60
C GLY A 515 -24.53 11.73 -19.84
N ASP A 516 -24.46 11.66 -18.51
CA ASP A 516 -23.76 12.65 -17.68
C ASP A 516 -23.02 11.96 -16.51
N SER A 517 -21.69 11.94 -16.59
CA SER A 517 -20.80 11.40 -15.57
C SER A 517 -20.86 12.17 -14.25
N TYR A 518 -21.21 13.46 -14.28
CA TYR A 518 -21.37 14.27 -13.07
C TYR A 518 -22.68 13.94 -12.35
N ALA A 519 -23.78 13.76 -13.08
CA ALA A 519 -25.02 13.25 -12.51
C ALA A 519 -24.81 11.86 -11.87
N PHE A 520 -24.03 10.99 -12.52
CA PHE A 520 -23.63 9.70 -11.94
C PHE A 520 -22.85 9.89 -10.64
N TYR A 521 -21.81 10.74 -10.62
CA TYR A 521 -21.03 10.98 -9.40
C TYR A 521 -21.88 11.50 -8.25
N ARG A 522 -22.79 12.44 -8.54
CA ARG A 522 -23.76 12.95 -7.56
C ARG A 522 -24.62 11.83 -6.96
N ALA A 523 -25.06 10.86 -7.77
CA ALA A 523 -25.79 9.70 -7.28
C ALA A 523 -24.87 8.80 -6.41
N LEU A 524 -23.68 8.46 -6.91
CA LEU A 524 -22.69 7.64 -6.20
C LEU A 524 -22.33 8.22 -4.83
N ARG A 525 -22.06 9.53 -4.77
CA ARG A 525 -21.74 10.28 -3.55
C ARG A 525 -22.81 10.15 -2.47
N ARG A 526 -24.09 10.12 -2.87
CA ARG A 526 -25.22 9.94 -1.93
C ARG A 526 -25.34 8.48 -1.47
N PHE A 527 -25.03 7.54 -2.35
CA PHE A 527 -25.26 6.10 -2.13
C PHE A 527 -24.11 5.43 -1.37
N ASN A 528 -22.89 5.95 -1.55
CA ASN A 528 -21.67 5.43 -0.96
C ASN A 528 -20.72 6.58 -0.61
N PRO A 529 -21.06 7.43 0.37
CA PRO A 529 -20.17 8.50 0.81
C PRO A 529 -18.89 7.88 1.40
N ALA A 530 -17.76 8.41 0.98
CA ALA A 530 -16.44 7.89 1.30
C ALA A 530 -15.46 9.01 1.72
N PRO A 531 -14.48 8.69 2.59
CA PRO A 531 -13.49 9.65 3.07
C PRO A 531 -12.57 10.16 1.96
N TYR A 532 -12.31 9.35 0.93
CA TYR A 532 -11.42 9.70 -0.18
C TYR A 532 -12.16 9.61 -1.52
N ALA A 533 -13.39 10.16 -1.58
CA ALA A 533 -14.14 10.23 -2.84
C ALA A 533 -13.54 11.30 -3.76
N ALA A 534 -13.79 11.18 -5.06
CA ALA A 534 -13.41 12.20 -6.02
C ALA A 534 -14.23 12.16 -7.30
N TYR A 535 -14.39 13.32 -7.94
CA TYR A 535 -14.81 13.44 -9.33
C TYR A 535 -13.73 14.16 -10.13
N LEU A 536 -13.24 13.50 -11.17
CA LEU A 536 -12.34 14.11 -12.15
C LEU A 536 -13.06 14.15 -13.50
N ARG A 537 -13.06 15.32 -14.12
CA ARG A 537 -13.51 15.49 -15.51
C ARG A 537 -12.31 15.91 -16.32
N PHE A 538 -11.82 15.03 -17.18
CA PHE A 538 -10.57 15.20 -17.91
C PHE A 538 -10.73 14.91 -19.40
N ASP A 539 -11.75 15.51 -20.01
CA ASP A 539 -12.00 15.53 -21.46
C ASP A 539 -11.57 14.24 -22.20
N GLY A 540 -12.47 13.25 -22.20
CA GLY A 540 -12.26 11.93 -22.78
C GLY A 540 -12.05 10.80 -21.75
N THR A 541 -11.69 11.13 -20.50
CA THR A 541 -11.68 10.18 -19.37
C THR A 541 -12.19 10.85 -18.10
N ASP A 542 -13.44 10.56 -17.71
CA ASP A 542 -13.99 11.03 -16.44
C ASP A 542 -13.90 9.92 -15.39
N VAL A 543 -13.73 10.30 -14.12
CA VAL A 543 -13.57 9.37 -13.00
C VAL A 543 -14.52 9.75 -11.88
N ALA A 544 -15.38 8.83 -11.47
CA ALA A 544 -16.26 8.95 -10.31
C ALA A 544 -15.84 7.93 -9.25
N CYS A 545 -15.06 8.37 -8.26
CA CYS A 545 -14.41 7.56 -7.24
C CYS A 545 -15.10 7.71 -5.88
N ALA A 546 -15.31 6.59 -5.18
CA ALA A 546 -15.84 6.55 -3.81
C ALA A 546 -14.96 5.67 -2.91
N SER A 547 -13.65 5.92 -2.93
CA SER A 547 -12.66 5.08 -2.25
C SER A 547 -12.67 5.25 -0.73
N PRO A 548 -12.70 4.15 0.04
CA PRO A 548 -12.52 4.17 1.48
C PRO A 548 -11.05 4.13 1.92
N GLU A 549 -10.11 3.86 1.01
CA GLU A 549 -8.73 3.50 1.39
C GLU A 549 -7.73 4.54 0.88
N ARG A 550 -6.92 5.05 1.81
CA ARG A 550 -5.76 5.89 1.49
C ARG A 550 -4.61 4.99 1.04
N PHE A 551 -4.03 5.32 -0.11
CA PHE A 551 -2.78 4.71 -0.55
C PHE A 551 -1.61 5.28 0.26
N LEU A 552 -1.41 6.60 0.18
CA LEU A 552 -0.24 7.24 0.76
C LEU A 552 -0.52 8.72 1.04
N ARG A 553 -0.13 9.20 2.22
CA ARG A 553 -0.05 10.62 2.55
C ARG A 553 1.38 10.97 2.89
N ILE A 554 1.90 12.04 2.28
CA ILE A 554 3.19 12.65 2.63
C ILE A 554 2.92 14.08 3.09
N THR A 555 3.38 14.42 4.29
CA THR A 555 3.29 15.79 4.82
C THR A 555 4.43 16.66 4.27
N PRO A 556 4.32 18.01 4.30
CA PRO A 556 5.36 18.90 3.77
C PRO A 556 6.75 18.72 4.41
N ASP A 557 6.80 18.23 5.65
CA ASP A 557 8.05 17.93 6.33
C ASP A 557 8.65 16.57 5.90
N GLY A 558 7.95 15.74 5.13
CA GLY A 558 8.46 14.47 4.62
C GLY A 558 8.10 13.26 5.48
N THR A 559 7.07 13.35 6.32
CA THR A 559 6.51 12.15 6.98
C THR A 559 5.53 11.47 6.04
N ALA A 560 5.87 10.24 5.65
CA ALA A 560 5.02 9.37 4.85
C ALA A 560 4.15 8.49 5.76
N GLU A 561 2.89 8.29 5.39
CA GLU A 561 1.91 7.46 6.09
C GLU A 561 1.07 6.64 5.10
N ALA A 562 0.97 5.35 5.35
CA ALA A 562 0.02 4.45 4.68
C ALA A 562 -0.92 3.83 5.71
N LYS A 563 -2.20 3.64 5.35
CA LYS A 563 -3.24 3.11 6.24
C LYS A 563 -3.99 1.94 5.60
N PRO A 564 -3.38 0.73 5.55
CA PRO A 564 -4.04 -0.42 4.95
C PRO A 564 -5.27 -0.85 5.74
N ILE A 565 -6.31 -1.23 5.01
CA ILE A 565 -7.58 -1.72 5.56
C ILE A 565 -7.77 -3.16 5.09
N LYS A 566 -7.94 -4.11 6.03
CA LYS A 566 -8.24 -5.51 5.71
C LYS A 566 -9.23 -6.06 6.72
N GLY A 567 -10.31 -6.66 6.25
CA GLY A 567 -11.43 -7.08 7.10
C GLY A 567 -12.41 -5.93 7.39
N THR A 568 -13.69 -6.19 7.12
CA THR A 568 -14.78 -5.24 7.33
C THR A 568 -15.98 -6.00 7.87
N ALA A 569 -16.63 -5.46 8.89
CA ALA A 569 -17.88 -6.00 9.42
C ALA A 569 -18.97 -4.93 9.35
N GLY A 570 -20.18 -5.29 8.91
CA GLY A 570 -21.33 -4.40 8.97
C GLY A 570 -21.68 -4.05 10.43
N ARG A 571 -22.23 -2.85 10.65
CA ARG A 571 -22.75 -2.47 11.98
C ARG A 571 -23.94 -3.35 12.37
N GLY A 572 -24.02 -3.66 13.66
CA GLY A 572 -25.17 -4.33 14.24
C GLY A 572 -26.41 -3.43 14.23
N ARG A 573 -27.60 -4.03 14.24
CA ARG A 573 -28.86 -3.28 14.34
C ARG A 573 -29.12 -2.76 15.77
N ASP A 574 -28.42 -3.34 16.74
CA ASP A 574 -28.50 -3.05 18.16
C ASP A 574 -27.10 -3.14 18.80
N PRO A 575 -26.88 -2.55 19.99
CA PRO A 575 -25.56 -2.52 20.62
C PRO A 575 -24.92 -3.90 20.88
N GLU A 576 -25.72 -4.94 21.12
CA GLU A 576 -25.21 -6.29 21.42
C GLU A 576 -24.77 -7.00 20.13
N THR A 577 -25.56 -6.90 19.05
CA THR A 577 -25.12 -7.41 17.74
C THR A 577 -23.93 -6.63 17.20
N ASP A 578 -23.85 -5.32 17.47
CA ASP A 578 -22.75 -4.47 17.04
C ASP A 578 -21.44 -4.79 17.75
N ALA A 579 -21.48 -4.97 19.08
CA ALA A 579 -20.32 -5.38 19.87
C ALA A 579 -19.83 -6.78 19.48
N ARG A 580 -20.74 -7.71 19.14
CA ARG A 580 -20.37 -9.03 18.62
C ARG A 580 -19.69 -8.96 17.26
N ALA A 581 -20.18 -8.14 16.34
CA ALA A 581 -19.56 -7.93 15.03
C ALA A 581 -18.14 -7.37 15.17
N LEU A 582 -17.96 -6.38 16.04
CA LEU A 582 -16.65 -5.80 16.35
C LEU A 582 -15.70 -6.84 16.96
N ALA A 583 -16.15 -7.60 17.95
CA ALA A 583 -15.35 -8.64 18.59
C ALA A 583 -14.97 -9.77 17.62
N ALA A 584 -15.88 -10.16 16.71
CA ALA A 584 -15.62 -11.14 15.67
C ALA A 584 -14.56 -10.66 14.68
N LEU A 585 -14.62 -9.39 14.25
CA LEU A 585 -13.60 -8.80 13.39
C LEU A 585 -12.23 -8.75 14.08
N ALA A 586 -12.19 -8.29 15.34
CA ALA A 586 -10.95 -8.19 16.13
C ALA A 586 -10.27 -9.55 16.36
N SER A 587 -11.05 -10.63 16.44
CA SER A 587 -10.54 -11.99 16.68
C SER A 587 -10.34 -12.82 15.41
N SER A 588 -10.69 -12.30 14.23
CA SER A 588 -10.59 -13.03 12.95
C SER A 588 -9.12 -13.34 12.58
N PRO A 589 -8.72 -14.63 12.54
CA PRO A 589 -7.37 -15.00 12.14
C PRO A 589 -7.06 -14.64 10.68
N LYS A 590 -8.05 -14.82 9.77
CA LYS A 590 -7.95 -14.45 8.36
C LYS A 590 -7.66 -12.96 8.19
N ALA A 591 -8.49 -12.09 8.79
CA ALA A 591 -8.33 -10.64 8.67
C ALA A 591 -7.00 -10.15 9.27
N ARG A 592 -6.55 -10.77 10.37
CA ARG A 592 -5.25 -10.45 10.97
C ARG A 592 -4.08 -10.87 10.10
N ALA A 593 -4.13 -12.05 9.49
CA ALA A 593 -3.08 -12.53 8.60
C ALA A 593 -2.97 -11.66 7.34
N GLU A 594 -4.09 -11.34 6.69
CA GLU A 594 -4.15 -10.41 5.55
C GLU A 594 -3.59 -9.03 5.89
N ASN A 595 -4.05 -8.45 7.01
CA ASN A 595 -3.56 -7.13 7.42
C ASN A 595 -2.06 -7.16 7.73
N LEU A 596 -1.57 -8.21 8.39
CA LEU A 596 -0.16 -8.34 8.73
C LEU A 596 0.73 -8.44 7.49
N MET A 597 0.34 -9.23 6.49
CA MET A 597 1.06 -9.33 5.20
C MET A 597 1.22 -7.96 4.54
N ILE A 598 0.13 -7.19 4.46
CA ILE A 598 0.16 -5.86 3.85
C ILE A 598 0.93 -4.85 4.72
N VAL A 599 0.86 -4.93 6.05
CA VAL A 599 1.65 -4.07 6.92
C VAL A 599 3.15 -4.28 6.70
N ASP A 600 3.61 -5.53 6.68
CA ASP A 600 5.03 -5.79 6.44
C ASP A 600 5.46 -5.39 5.03
N LEU A 601 4.60 -5.56 4.01
CA LEU A 601 4.85 -5.05 2.66
C LEU A 601 4.98 -3.53 2.64
N LEU A 602 4.08 -2.80 3.31
CA LEU A 602 4.15 -1.33 3.34
C LEU A 602 5.34 -0.81 4.12
N ARG A 603 5.77 -1.51 5.17
CA ARG A 603 7.03 -1.20 5.87
C ARG A 603 8.22 -1.37 4.93
N ASN A 604 8.23 -2.40 4.10
CA ASN A 604 9.26 -2.62 3.09
C ASN A 604 9.25 -1.52 2.03
N ASP A 605 8.08 -1.21 1.46
CA ASP A 605 7.92 -0.17 0.45
C ASP A 605 8.44 1.19 0.95
N LEU A 606 8.01 1.60 2.15
CA LEU A 606 8.51 2.81 2.80
C LEU A 606 9.99 2.70 3.14
N GLY A 607 10.47 1.52 3.53
CA GLY A 607 11.87 1.26 3.86
C GLY A 607 12.85 1.54 2.72
N ARG A 608 12.39 1.51 1.46
CA ARG A 608 13.21 1.85 0.28
C ARG A 608 13.57 3.33 0.21
N VAL A 609 12.72 4.21 0.74
CA VAL A 609 12.81 5.68 0.58
C VAL A 609 12.85 6.45 1.90
N CYS A 610 12.62 5.77 3.02
CA CYS A 610 12.68 6.36 4.35
C CYS A 610 14.05 6.12 5.00
N ALA A 611 14.43 7.04 5.89
CA ALA A 611 15.63 6.93 6.69
C ALA A 611 15.59 5.65 7.57
N PRO A 612 16.71 4.93 7.74
CA PRO A 612 16.77 3.75 8.60
C PRO A 612 16.28 4.04 10.02
N GLY A 613 15.52 3.11 10.59
CA GLY A 613 14.94 3.25 11.93
C GLY A 613 13.80 4.27 12.05
N SER A 614 13.42 4.95 10.96
CA SER A 614 12.27 5.87 10.96
C SER A 614 10.94 5.19 10.62
N VAL A 615 10.96 3.96 10.09
CA VAL A 615 9.76 3.22 9.68
C VAL A 615 9.18 2.45 10.87
N TYR A 616 7.95 2.77 11.28
CA TYR A 616 7.29 2.16 12.43
C TYR A 616 5.76 2.04 12.23
N VAL A 617 5.13 1.23 13.08
CA VAL A 617 3.68 0.94 13.02
C VAL A 617 3.00 1.48 14.28
N PRO A 618 2.56 2.77 14.31
CA PRO A 618 1.93 3.36 15.49
C PRO A 618 0.62 2.69 15.93
N ARG A 619 -0.16 2.16 14.97
CA ARG A 619 -1.38 1.39 15.24
C ARG A 619 -1.35 0.14 14.39
N LEU A 620 -1.43 -1.02 15.04
CA LEU A 620 -1.38 -2.33 14.40
C LEU A 620 -2.65 -3.10 14.74
N LEU A 621 -3.35 -3.61 13.73
CA LEU A 621 -4.56 -4.43 13.87
C LEU A 621 -5.62 -3.73 14.76
N ASN A 622 -5.79 -2.42 14.58
CA ASN A 622 -6.72 -1.63 15.37
C ASN A 622 -8.11 -1.69 14.73
N THR A 623 -9.12 -2.09 15.49
CA THR A 623 -10.51 -2.02 15.00
C THR A 623 -11.05 -0.61 15.18
N GLU A 624 -11.35 0.05 14.06
CA GLU A 624 -11.97 1.38 14.03
C GLU A 624 -13.47 1.23 13.71
N THR A 625 -14.32 1.92 14.47
CA THR A 625 -15.78 1.92 14.30
C THR A 625 -16.19 3.17 13.53
N TYR A 626 -16.91 2.94 12.44
CA TYR A 626 -17.41 3.96 11.55
C TYR A 626 -18.95 3.94 11.52
N ALA A 627 -19.58 4.96 10.91
CA ALA A 627 -21.05 5.08 10.88
C ALA A 627 -21.77 3.82 10.38
N THR A 628 -21.26 3.16 9.33
CA THR A 628 -21.91 2.01 8.68
C THR A 628 -21.16 0.69 8.79
N VAL A 629 -19.88 0.69 9.20
CA VAL A 629 -19.04 -0.50 9.29
C VAL A 629 -18.05 -0.43 10.45
N HIS A 630 -17.52 -1.57 10.88
CA HIS A 630 -16.25 -1.70 11.60
C HIS A 630 -15.16 -2.13 10.64
N GLN A 631 -13.94 -1.63 10.79
CA GLN A 631 -12.80 -2.02 9.95
C GLN A 631 -11.58 -2.29 10.80
N LEU A 632 -10.73 -3.22 10.34
CA LEU A 632 -9.44 -3.49 10.95
C LEU A 632 -8.37 -2.74 10.16
N VAL A 633 -7.78 -1.74 10.82
CA VAL A 633 -6.91 -0.71 10.24
C VAL A 633 -5.54 -0.80 10.91
N SER A 634 -4.50 -0.71 10.10
CA SER A 634 -3.15 -0.45 10.58
C SER A 634 -2.65 0.87 10.03
N THR A 635 -1.60 1.42 10.64
CA THR A 635 -0.96 2.65 10.19
C THR A 635 0.53 2.41 10.19
N VAL A 636 1.17 2.62 9.04
CA VAL A 636 2.62 2.54 8.87
C VAL A 636 3.12 3.94 8.55
N ARG A 637 4.18 4.38 9.24
CA ARG A 637 4.79 5.69 9.04
C ARG A 637 6.29 5.56 8.82
N GLY A 638 6.85 6.50 8.07
CA GLY A 638 8.29 6.64 7.87
C GLY A 638 8.67 8.11 7.65
N ARG A 639 9.94 8.43 7.86
CA ARG A 639 10.50 9.74 7.51
C ARG A 639 11.29 9.58 6.21
N LEU A 640 10.88 10.27 5.15
CA LEU A 640 11.62 10.30 3.89
C LEU A 640 13.07 10.72 4.12
N ARG A 641 13.98 10.13 3.36
CA ARG A 641 15.37 10.57 3.35
C ARG A 641 15.47 12.01 2.81
N PRO A 642 16.46 12.81 3.23
CA PRO A 642 16.59 14.19 2.77
C PRO A 642 16.62 14.37 1.24
N GLU A 643 17.13 13.38 0.53
CA GLU A 643 17.23 13.31 -0.93
C GLU A 643 15.98 12.78 -1.63
N SER A 644 15.04 12.18 -0.90
CA SER A 644 13.82 11.58 -1.48
C SER A 644 12.68 12.58 -1.52
N THR A 645 11.96 12.62 -2.65
CA THR A 645 10.77 13.45 -2.81
C THR A 645 9.48 12.68 -2.52
N SER A 646 8.35 13.39 -2.46
CA SER A 646 7.03 12.73 -2.38
C SER A 646 6.74 11.90 -3.63
N VAL A 647 7.23 12.31 -4.81
CA VAL A 647 7.07 11.56 -6.06
C VAL A 647 7.90 10.27 -6.03
N ASP A 648 9.13 10.31 -5.51
CA ASP A 648 9.93 9.10 -5.29
C ASP A 648 9.23 8.11 -4.36
N CYS A 649 8.65 8.62 -3.27
CA CYS A 649 7.92 7.79 -2.33
C CYS A 649 6.72 7.11 -2.97
N VAL A 650 5.95 7.85 -3.79
CA VAL A 650 4.85 7.29 -4.56
C VAL A 650 5.35 6.21 -5.51
N ARG A 651 6.39 6.49 -6.32
CA ARG A 651 6.97 5.54 -7.28
C ARG A 651 7.46 4.25 -6.60
N ALA A 652 8.12 4.36 -5.45
CA ALA A 652 8.65 3.21 -4.71
C ALA A 652 7.55 2.32 -4.10
N CYS A 653 6.41 2.91 -3.72
CA CYS A 653 5.29 2.20 -3.11
C CYS A 653 4.27 1.69 -4.14
N PHE A 654 4.29 2.17 -5.38
CA PHE A 654 3.27 1.89 -6.41
C PHE A 654 3.53 0.54 -7.13
N PRO A 655 2.47 -0.20 -7.52
CA PRO A 655 1.06 -0.02 -7.12
C PRO A 655 0.83 -0.38 -5.66
N GLY A 656 -0.31 0.07 -5.11
CA GLY A 656 -0.66 -0.17 -3.72
C GLY A 656 -0.72 -1.66 -3.37
N GLY A 657 -0.13 -2.03 -2.23
CA GLY A 657 -0.04 -3.43 -1.77
C GLY A 657 -1.38 -4.14 -1.66
N SER A 658 -2.44 -3.44 -1.24
CA SER A 658 -3.80 -4.00 -1.11
C SER A 658 -4.45 -4.37 -2.45
N MET A 659 -3.97 -3.78 -3.55
CA MET A 659 -4.44 -4.06 -4.92
C MET A 659 -3.46 -4.93 -5.72
N THR A 660 -2.41 -5.44 -5.10
CA THR A 660 -1.44 -6.33 -5.74
C THR A 660 -1.34 -7.63 -4.95
N GLY A 661 -0.48 -7.65 -3.93
CA GLY A 661 -0.20 -8.80 -3.08
C GLY A 661 1.29 -8.89 -2.77
N ALA A 662 1.70 -9.97 -2.13
CA ALA A 662 3.05 -10.13 -1.60
C ALA A 662 3.59 -11.54 -1.90
N PRO A 663 4.84 -11.71 -2.39
CA PRO A 663 5.76 -10.68 -2.83
C PRO A 663 5.28 -9.95 -4.11
N LYS A 664 5.37 -8.62 -4.13
CA LYS A 664 4.79 -7.74 -5.15
C LYS A 664 5.24 -8.08 -6.58
N PRO A 665 6.55 -8.20 -6.90
CA PRO A 665 6.98 -8.43 -8.29
C PRO A 665 6.41 -9.72 -8.88
N ARG A 666 6.52 -10.84 -8.14
CA ARG A 666 6.01 -12.14 -8.59
C ARG A 666 4.49 -12.19 -8.64
N THR A 667 3.82 -11.52 -7.70
CA THR A 667 2.36 -11.45 -7.67
C THR A 667 1.80 -10.66 -8.85
N LEU A 668 2.46 -9.58 -9.28
CA LEU A 668 2.09 -8.83 -10.48
C LEU A 668 2.16 -9.69 -11.74
N GLU A 669 3.18 -10.54 -11.89
CA GLU A 669 3.26 -11.49 -13.02
C GLU A 669 2.10 -12.50 -13.01
N ILE A 670 1.72 -12.99 -11.83
CA ILE A 670 0.58 -13.91 -11.68
C ILE A 670 -0.71 -13.20 -12.09
N ILE A 671 -0.94 -11.99 -11.57
CA ILE A 671 -2.12 -11.17 -11.90
C ILE A 671 -2.21 -10.95 -13.41
N ASP A 672 -1.14 -10.49 -14.04
CA ASP A 672 -1.09 -10.28 -15.49
C ASP A 672 -1.41 -11.55 -16.30
N SER A 673 -1.05 -12.72 -15.76
CA SER A 673 -1.35 -14.00 -16.39
C SER A 673 -2.81 -14.47 -16.24
N LEU A 674 -3.48 -14.06 -15.18
CA LEU A 674 -4.84 -14.49 -14.84
C LEU A 674 -5.91 -13.49 -15.28
N GLU A 675 -5.59 -12.20 -15.27
CA GLU A 675 -6.44 -11.13 -15.78
C GLU A 675 -6.27 -11.02 -17.30
N THR A 676 -7.37 -10.74 -18.01
CA THR A 676 -7.43 -10.78 -19.48
C THR A 676 -7.36 -9.41 -20.13
N GLU A 677 -7.30 -8.35 -19.34
CA GLU A 677 -7.21 -6.96 -19.79
C GLU A 677 -6.54 -6.10 -18.72
N ALA A 678 -6.13 -4.89 -19.10
CA ALA A 678 -5.55 -3.91 -18.21
C ALA A 678 -6.58 -3.41 -17.19
N ARG A 679 -6.11 -3.01 -16.01
CA ARG A 679 -6.99 -2.39 -14.99
C ARG A 679 -7.25 -0.91 -15.27
N GLY A 680 -6.36 -0.24 -16.01
CA GLY A 680 -6.46 1.17 -16.35
C GLY A 680 -6.44 2.05 -15.10
N VAL A 681 -7.37 3.00 -14.98
CA VAL A 681 -7.45 3.88 -13.79
C VAL A 681 -7.80 3.11 -12.51
N TYR A 682 -8.59 2.04 -12.60
CA TYR A 682 -8.94 1.18 -11.46
C TYR A 682 -7.69 0.49 -10.89
N SER A 683 -7.64 0.32 -9.57
CA SER A 683 -6.46 -0.15 -8.81
C SER A 683 -5.22 0.76 -8.85
N GLY A 684 -5.30 1.89 -9.55
CA GLY A 684 -4.30 2.94 -9.51
C GLY A 684 -4.37 3.78 -8.23
N ALA A 685 -3.87 5.01 -8.29
CA ALA A 685 -3.93 5.99 -7.22
C ALA A 685 -4.45 7.35 -7.70
N LEU A 686 -5.23 8.05 -6.88
CA LEU A 686 -5.83 9.34 -7.23
C LEU A 686 -5.76 10.32 -6.06
N GLY A 687 -5.46 11.59 -6.35
CA GLY A 687 -5.44 12.65 -5.36
C GLY A 687 -4.63 13.85 -5.81
N TYR A 688 -3.77 14.38 -4.93
CA TYR A 688 -2.92 15.53 -5.25
C TYR A 688 -1.44 15.33 -4.91
N LEU A 689 -0.60 16.08 -5.64
CA LEU A 689 0.81 16.35 -5.36
C LEU A 689 0.98 17.87 -5.27
N SER A 690 1.42 18.39 -4.13
CA SER A 690 1.42 19.81 -3.83
C SER A 690 2.80 20.45 -3.99
N CYS A 691 2.81 21.73 -4.37
CA CYS A 691 4.02 22.55 -4.52
C CYS A 691 4.88 22.69 -3.25
N ASN A 692 4.35 22.41 -2.06
CA ASN A 692 5.14 22.39 -0.82
C ASN A 692 5.81 21.03 -0.53
N GLY A 693 5.62 20.04 -1.40
CA GLY A 693 6.12 18.68 -1.24
C GLY A 693 5.10 17.68 -0.68
N ALA A 694 3.94 18.14 -0.19
CA ALA A 694 2.91 17.25 0.33
C ALA A 694 2.21 16.44 -0.77
N ALA A 695 1.65 15.29 -0.40
CA ALA A 695 0.79 14.48 -1.25
C ALA A 695 -0.28 13.77 -0.41
N ASP A 696 -1.47 13.56 -0.95
CA ASP A 696 -2.48 12.65 -0.39
C ASP A 696 -3.16 11.94 -1.55
N LEU A 697 -2.97 10.63 -1.62
CA LEU A 697 -3.46 9.76 -2.69
C LEU A 697 -4.28 8.62 -2.09
N ASN A 698 -5.42 8.31 -2.69
CA ASN A 698 -6.22 7.14 -2.39
C ASN A 698 -5.82 5.95 -3.28
N ILE A 699 -6.33 4.77 -2.94
CA ILE A 699 -6.40 3.64 -3.87
C ILE A 699 -7.65 3.80 -4.73
N VAL A 700 -7.56 3.64 -6.05
CA VAL A 700 -8.73 3.78 -6.94
C VAL A 700 -9.58 2.50 -6.91
N ILE A 701 -10.51 2.44 -5.97
CA ILE A 701 -11.50 1.37 -5.80
C ILE A 701 -12.89 1.96 -5.56
N ARG A 702 -13.93 1.16 -5.81
CA ARG A 702 -15.34 1.62 -5.79
C ARG A 702 -15.55 2.81 -6.74
N THR A 703 -14.96 2.69 -7.92
CA THR A 703 -14.84 3.76 -8.91
C THR A 703 -15.50 3.33 -10.22
N ALA A 704 -16.14 4.29 -10.88
CA ALA A 704 -16.56 4.20 -12.27
C ALA A 704 -15.69 5.12 -13.13
N VAL A 705 -15.20 4.61 -14.25
CA VAL A 705 -14.36 5.35 -15.22
C VAL A 705 -15.13 5.44 -16.54
N PHE A 706 -15.26 6.63 -17.10
CA PHE A 706 -16.01 6.87 -18.32
C PHE A 706 -15.07 7.25 -19.45
N THR A 707 -15.07 6.46 -20.52
CA THR A 707 -14.22 6.69 -21.69
C THR A 707 -14.86 6.09 -22.94
N GLY A 708 -14.77 6.79 -24.07
CA GLY A 708 -15.27 6.29 -25.36
C GLY A 708 -16.74 5.85 -25.36
N GLY A 709 -17.62 6.55 -24.61
CA GLY A 709 -19.04 6.19 -24.49
C GLY A 709 -19.32 4.94 -23.64
N ARG A 710 -18.31 4.39 -22.96
CA ARG A 710 -18.43 3.24 -22.05
C ARG A 710 -18.08 3.64 -20.62
N MET A 711 -18.63 2.89 -19.67
CA MET A 711 -18.30 2.95 -18.26
C MET A 711 -17.60 1.65 -17.86
N HIS A 712 -16.44 1.77 -17.23
CA HIS A 712 -15.67 0.68 -16.64
C HIS A 712 -15.84 0.69 -15.12
N ILE A 713 -16.08 -0.48 -14.54
CA ILE A 713 -16.11 -0.71 -13.10
C ILE A 713 -15.20 -1.91 -12.82
N GLY A 714 -14.21 -1.73 -11.95
CA GLY A 714 -13.40 -2.83 -11.43
C GLY A 714 -13.84 -3.26 -10.04
N ALA A 715 -13.74 -4.56 -9.75
CA ALA A 715 -13.94 -5.10 -8.40
C ALA A 715 -13.15 -6.40 -8.21
N GLY A 716 -12.70 -6.65 -6.99
CA GLY A 716 -11.97 -7.87 -6.64
C GLY A 716 -11.54 -7.90 -5.19
N GLY A 717 -10.73 -8.89 -4.83
CA GLY A 717 -10.32 -9.12 -3.45
C GLY A 717 -9.02 -9.90 -3.35
N ALA A 718 -8.47 -9.88 -2.15
CA ALA A 718 -7.28 -10.64 -1.80
C ALA A 718 -7.64 -12.13 -1.69
N ILE A 719 -7.01 -12.94 -2.54
CA ILE A 719 -7.07 -14.39 -2.43
C ILE A 719 -5.94 -14.83 -1.51
N VAL A 720 -6.32 -15.49 -0.42
CA VAL A 720 -5.42 -16.13 0.56
C VAL A 720 -5.69 -17.63 0.64
N LEU A 721 -4.87 -18.36 1.40
CA LEU A 721 -4.98 -19.82 1.53
C LEU A 721 -6.38 -20.29 1.98
N ASP A 722 -7.03 -19.51 2.84
CA ASP A 722 -8.35 -19.80 3.43
C ASP A 722 -9.52 -19.16 2.66
N SER A 723 -9.27 -18.59 1.47
CA SER A 723 -10.34 -18.02 0.64
C SER A 723 -11.23 -19.11 0.04
N ASP A 724 -12.55 -18.99 0.22
CA ASP A 724 -13.54 -19.80 -0.49
C ASP A 724 -13.89 -19.15 -1.84
N PRO A 725 -13.75 -19.84 -2.98
CA PRO A 725 -13.99 -19.22 -4.28
C PRO A 725 -15.38 -18.61 -4.47
N ALA A 726 -16.43 -19.23 -3.91
CA ALA A 726 -17.79 -18.72 -4.07
C ALA A 726 -17.99 -17.44 -3.23
N ASP A 727 -17.51 -17.42 -2.00
CA ASP A 727 -17.58 -16.24 -1.13
C ASP A 727 -16.83 -15.05 -1.75
N GLU A 728 -15.64 -15.27 -2.31
CA GLU A 728 -14.86 -14.21 -2.97
C GLU A 728 -15.54 -13.68 -4.24
N TYR A 729 -16.27 -14.52 -4.99
CA TYR A 729 -17.07 -14.07 -6.12
C TYR A 729 -18.25 -13.19 -5.67
N GLU A 730 -18.97 -13.60 -4.63
CA GLU A 730 -20.08 -12.80 -4.08
C GLU A 730 -19.56 -11.47 -3.47
N GLU A 731 -18.37 -11.48 -2.85
CA GLU A 731 -17.72 -10.25 -2.37
C GLU A 731 -17.36 -9.32 -3.53
N MET A 732 -16.87 -9.85 -4.65
CA MET A 732 -16.59 -9.06 -5.87
C MET A 732 -17.87 -8.41 -6.40
N LEU A 733 -18.99 -9.13 -6.49
CA LEU A 733 -20.28 -8.56 -6.90
C LEU A 733 -20.75 -7.48 -5.92
N LEU A 734 -20.69 -7.75 -4.62
CA LEU A 734 -21.00 -6.77 -3.57
C LEU A 734 -20.14 -5.51 -3.70
N LYS A 735 -18.90 -5.65 -4.17
CA LYS A 735 -17.99 -4.52 -4.38
C LYS A 735 -18.46 -3.55 -5.46
N THR A 736 -19.19 -4.04 -6.47
CA THR A 736 -19.77 -3.23 -7.57
C THR A 736 -21.15 -2.62 -7.23
N ALA A 737 -21.79 -3.08 -6.17
CA ALA A 737 -23.18 -2.74 -5.84
C ALA A 737 -23.45 -1.22 -5.78
N ALA A 738 -22.53 -0.44 -5.20
CA ALA A 738 -22.70 1.01 -5.08
C ALA A 738 -22.68 1.73 -6.43
N THR A 739 -21.77 1.35 -7.33
CA THR A 739 -21.66 1.95 -8.67
C THR A 739 -22.85 1.53 -9.55
N MET A 740 -23.32 0.29 -9.42
CA MET A 740 -24.53 -0.17 -10.11
C MET A 740 -25.79 0.59 -9.67
N ARG A 741 -25.94 0.93 -8.39
CA ARG A 741 -27.04 1.81 -7.94
C ARG A 741 -27.02 3.16 -8.62
N ALA A 742 -25.84 3.78 -8.67
CA ALA A 742 -25.67 5.08 -9.30
C ALA A 742 -26.02 5.00 -10.81
N TYR A 743 -25.65 3.89 -11.46
CA TYR A 743 -25.98 3.63 -12.84
C TYR A 743 -27.50 3.52 -13.07
N GLU A 744 -28.19 2.68 -12.28
CA GLU A 744 -29.64 2.50 -12.37
C GLU A 744 -30.43 3.79 -12.09
N ALA A 745 -29.92 4.63 -11.18
CA ALA A 745 -30.57 5.89 -10.82
C ALA A 745 -30.49 6.97 -11.92
N VAL A 746 -29.44 6.96 -12.75
CA VAL A 746 -29.23 7.95 -13.82
C VAL A 746 -29.70 7.42 -15.18
N GLY A 747 -29.63 6.11 -15.40
CA GLY A 747 -29.96 5.46 -16.65
C GLY A 747 -28.86 5.61 -17.73
N PRO A 748 -28.87 4.75 -18.76
CA PRO A 748 -27.95 4.86 -19.89
C PRO A 748 -28.27 6.10 -20.74
N ALA A 749 -27.29 6.57 -21.52
CA ALA A 749 -27.54 7.59 -22.54
C ALA A 749 -28.65 7.14 -23.52
N PRO A 750 -29.52 8.04 -24.01
CA PRO A 750 -30.56 7.71 -24.99
C PRO A 750 -29.94 7.08 -26.25
N ALA A 751 -30.54 6.00 -26.76
CA ALA A 751 -30.02 5.18 -27.86
C ALA A 751 -29.83 5.91 -29.22
N GLY A 752 -30.16 7.19 -29.33
CA GLY A 752 -30.07 7.98 -30.57
C GLY A 752 -28.66 8.43 -30.96
N GLU A 753 -27.67 8.37 -30.06
CA GLU A 753 -26.26 8.72 -30.35
C GLU A 753 -25.34 7.50 -30.48
N LEU A 754 -25.76 6.34 -29.96
CA LEU A 754 -24.94 5.14 -29.92
C LEU A 754 -24.81 4.47 -31.30
N ASP A 755 -25.85 4.53 -32.14
CA ASP A 755 -25.82 3.97 -33.50
C ASP A 755 -24.86 4.74 -34.42
N ASP A 756 -24.76 6.06 -34.27
CA ASP A 756 -23.83 6.88 -35.06
C ASP A 756 -22.36 6.65 -34.62
N LEU A 757 -22.13 6.42 -33.32
CA LEU A 757 -20.80 6.12 -32.76
C LEU A 757 -20.34 4.69 -33.04
N LEU A 758 -21.23 3.70 -32.96
CA LEU A 758 -20.93 2.30 -33.32
C LEU A 758 -20.67 2.15 -34.82
N MET A 759 -21.39 2.89 -35.67
CA MET A 759 -21.14 2.93 -37.11
C MET A 759 -19.83 3.64 -37.46
N ALA A 760 -19.43 4.68 -36.70
CA ALA A 760 -18.14 5.33 -36.87
C ALA A 760 -16.96 4.46 -36.41
N ALA A 761 -17.11 3.72 -35.30
CA ALA A 761 -16.07 2.83 -34.78
C ALA A 761 -15.86 1.56 -35.63
N ALA A 762 -16.92 1.04 -36.25
CA ALA A 762 -16.84 -0.10 -37.17
C ALA A 762 -16.25 0.27 -38.56
N ALA A 763 -16.17 1.57 -38.89
CA ALA A 763 -15.69 2.06 -40.18
C ALA A 763 -14.20 2.45 -40.19
N ALA A 764 -13.49 2.41 -39.06
CA ALA A 764 -12.06 2.66 -39.01
C ALA A 764 -11.27 1.45 -39.53
N PRO A 765 -10.52 1.55 -40.65
CA PRO A 765 -9.73 0.43 -41.15
C PRO A 765 -8.58 0.12 -40.17
N PRO A 766 -8.20 -1.15 -40.00
CA PRO A 766 -7.05 -1.52 -39.18
C PRO A 766 -5.79 -0.85 -39.73
N ALA A 767 -5.02 -0.20 -38.86
CA ALA A 767 -3.74 0.39 -39.20
C ALA A 767 -2.82 -0.69 -39.79
N ALA A 768 -2.43 -0.51 -41.06
CA ALA A 768 -1.54 -1.43 -41.74
C ALA A 768 -0.13 -1.37 -41.10
N PRO A 769 0.56 -2.51 -40.95
CA PRO A 769 1.92 -2.53 -40.43
C PRO A 769 2.87 -1.83 -41.40
N SER A 770 3.55 -0.79 -40.93
CA SER A 770 4.64 -0.14 -41.65
C SER A 770 5.82 -1.11 -41.77
N GLY A 771 5.95 -1.75 -42.93
CA GLY A 771 7.14 -2.50 -43.30
C GLY A 771 8.36 -1.58 -43.48
N PRO A 772 9.59 -2.10 -43.33
CA PRO A 772 10.79 -1.30 -43.50
C PRO A 772 11.07 -1.12 -45.00
N GLY A 773 11.32 0.12 -45.44
CA GLY A 773 11.72 0.39 -46.80
C GLY A 773 12.43 1.74 -46.94
N GLY A 774 13.70 1.68 -47.36
CA GLY A 774 14.49 2.82 -47.85
C GLY A 774 15.80 3.02 -47.14
#